data_AF-A0A939G5J3-F1
#
_entry.id   AF-A0A939G5J3-F1
#
_cell.length_a   1.000
_cell.length_b   1.000
_cell.length_c   1.000
_cell.angle_alpha   90.00
_cell.angle_beta   90.00
_cell.angle_gamma   90.00
#
_symmetry.space_group_name_H-M   'P 1'
#
loop_
_entity.id
_entity.type
_entity.pdbx_description
1 polymer ?
#
loop_
_entity_poly.entity_id
_entity_poly.type
_entity_poly.pdbx_seq_one_letter_code
_entity_poly.pdbx_strand_id
1 'polypeptide(L)'
;MQLTSSSTPPLPPLNVFISYSQLDVTYKQDLENYIVASGQNIRITSDENLIPGDVWVKRMADMRREADVYLLLVTNNYLQSTSKNPELEEILKSGKTDQTHKVIPIILEPSDWTQTPIADFQGLPKFGRPVSDFKNREEAYGEVVEALVGIAHLKQNSKAMKLIAQEKSERSGILRLNECSLTVIPRDLLDMPWLKQLYLDKNYIRKLENLDNLTKLEQFNITYNEIEQIEGIEKLTSLQILDMQFNRLRTIENLNKNLSLTKLGLSSNQLDSLTGLQHLQQLTILYVSSNRLKRVDELADLPNLKRIVLTGNRIISIKPLLGHIKKGLTVLLKYSYSETDEGIFIKDNTTLAEPSIEVIEKGQEAILKYFDDAQTYGTRKLEIVKLILVGNSKVGKTNLSEFLRGVKLARNHNSTHLLDIQRWDASFGKPMLVNIFDFGGQDYYHDAHRMYYSHDTAYILLWDTATNNYSEEIETTAGQPTNLVYENYPLAYWLESINYNLADKFRPMYKTDTSMTSSTTAPVLVLQNKIDLGEGRLNQQELSQQYPNIAGFFSMSLTARKRTQILNEVLTDYMNALNLSGRQLINFEYKIIDDYLTKPRPFQAITLDDFWAECQQIINDASITFTKENAEIISQILNAIGVVFYDKHADNDGVVFTQINRLNEIIKEIMDVAKRGSDRGFFKLSQVSHVESQREAIDLLLKNNSILKINDSEFLAPQFLPVNPDPSVAFFLNTFTHNHIRFIYKAYFHKTLLLSLFARYLNSASIDTSAGVKNMPFWRNGIIVSKGEGSARQMVYVELRKDKDQGVVNIRTMGPFQKNGLEKEIENTLDELNKGWTVSKKISVNSTDFFDVQALKEAVANNQFSFSKNGKTFSVNDFKHITSFEKLPKKLFISYSSKNADFIKRFVTHLEILKSNGIIDPWYDRMIESGSKWDDSIRNEMRNSDVIIFLLSPDFLATEYIMKTEIPLAIQQLQSETAKFFFIELQPCGWKRTDMANYQQTDDPTQAEKNIISIGTPNNDKEWNRVIDELMAKMDV
;
A
#
# COMPACT_ATOMS: atom_id res chain seq x y z
N MET A 1 -5.34 6.13 7.06
CA MET A 1 -5.17 7.56 7.39
C MET A 1 -6.13 7.91 8.52
N GLN A 2 -5.61 8.18 9.71
CA GLN A 2 -6.39 8.84 10.77
C GLN A 2 -6.30 10.35 10.49
N LEU A 3 -7.45 10.97 10.22
CA LEU A 3 -7.58 12.43 10.18
C LEU A 3 -7.52 12.93 11.62
N THR A 4 -6.46 13.65 11.97
CA THR A 4 -6.41 14.44 13.20
C THR A 4 -7.34 15.64 13.05
N SER A 5 -8.22 15.78 14.03
CA SER A 5 -9.31 16.76 14.12
C SER A 5 -8.80 18.21 14.08
N SER A 6 -9.20 18.97 13.06
CA SER A 6 -9.25 20.43 13.16
C SER A 6 -10.52 20.81 13.93
N SER A 7 -10.36 21.46 15.09
CA SER A 7 -11.47 21.89 15.93
C SER A 7 -12.18 23.09 15.28
N THR A 8 -13.27 22.81 14.57
CA THR A 8 -14.32 23.80 14.30
C THR A 8 -15.11 24.06 15.59
N PRO A 9 -15.61 25.29 15.82
CA PRO A 9 -16.41 25.59 17.01
C PRO A 9 -17.67 24.70 17.06
N PRO A 10 -18.13 24.26 18.25
CA PRO A 10 -19.28 23.39 18.35
C PRO A 10 -20.54 24.09 17.82
N LEU A 11 -21.23 23.43 16.88
CA LEU A 11 -22.48 23.91 16.29
C LEU A 11 -23.61 23.95 17.34
N PRO A 12 -24.59 24.87 17.21
CA PRO A 12 -25.69 25.01 18.16
C PRO A 12 -26.61 23.75 18.18
N PRO A 13 -27.21 23.42 19.34
CA PRO A 13 -28.08 22.25 19.50
C PRO A 13 -29.36 22.35 18.66
N LEU A 14 -29.95 21.20 18.31
CA LEU A 14 -31.34 21.15 17.80
C LEU A 14 -32.28 21.37 19.00
N ASN A 15 -33.04 22.47 19.01
CA ASN A 15 -34.01 22.76 20.05
C ASN A 15 -35.35 22.08 19.72
N VAL A 16 -35.82 21.22 20.61
CA VAL A 16 -37.05 20.45 20.46
C VAL A 16 -38.01 20.84 21.58
N PHE A 17 -39.18 21.36 21.22
CA PHE A 17 -40.24 21.64 22.18
C PHE A 17 -41.26 20.50 22.19
N ILE A 18 -41.47 19.88 23.36
CA ILE A 18 -42.43 18.78 23.53
C ILE A 18 -43.75 19.34 24.08
N SER A 19 -44.83 19.12 23.34
CA SER A 19 -46.20 19.37 23.76
C SER A 19 -46.87 18.05 24.11
N TYR A 20 -47.39 17.93 25.33
CA TYR A 20 -47.95 16.70 25.88
C TYR A 20 -49.05 17.03 26.91
N SER A 21 -49.87 16.04 27.27
CA SER A 21 -50.79 16.16 28.41
C SER A 21 -50.05 15.82 29.70
N GLN A 22 -50.35 16.52 30.79
CA GLN A 22 -49.81 16.22 32.12
C GLN A 22 -50.12 14.78 32.59
N LEU A 23 -51.16 14.15 32.02
CA LEU A 23 -51.50 12.75 32.27
C LEU A 23 -50.59 11.76 31.53
N ASP A 24 -49.81 12.21 30.55
CA ASP A 24 -48.97 11.38 29.68
C ASP A 24 -47.46 11.59 29.96
N VAL A 25 -47.11 12.13 31.13
CA VAL A 25 -45.73 12.48 31.51
C VAL A 25 -44.77 11.27 31.44
N THR A 26 -45.28 10.05 31.63
CA THR A 26 -44.47 8.83 31.52
C THR A 26 -43.99 8.59 30.09
N TYR A 27 -44.83 8.83 29.08
CA TYR A 27 -44.45 8.67 27.68
C TYR A 27 -43.42 9.71 27.23
N LYS A 28 -43.51 10.92 27.80
CA LYS A 28 -42.53 12.00 27.63
C LYS A 28 -41.17 11.59 28.22
N GLN A 29 -41.15 11.17 29.48
CA GLN A 29 -39.91 10.77 30.18
C GLN A 29 -39.21 9.60 29.47
N ASP A 30 -39.98 8.60 29.00
CA ASP A 30 -39.45 7.50 28.21
C ASP A 30 -38.76 8.03 26.93
N LEU A 31 -39.44 8.86 26.14
CA LEU A 31 -38.88 9.45 24.92
C LEU A 31 -37.62 10.30 25.20
N GLU A 32 -37.63 11.11 26.27
CA GLU A 32 -36.47 11.91 26.69
C GLU A 32 -35.27 11.04 27.02
N ASN A 33 -35.47 9.93 27.72
CA ASN A 33 -34.40 8.98 28.02
C ASN A 33 -33.77 8.38 26.75
N TYR A 34 -34.58 8.03 25.75
CA TYR A 34 -34.07 7.55 24.46
C TYR A 34 -33.33 8.64 23.67
N ILE A 35 -33.81 9.89 23.70
CA ILE A 35 -33.12 11.02 23.06
C ILE A 35 -31.78 11.29 23.75
N VAL A 36 -31.73 11.29 25.07
CA VAL A 36 -30.47 11.47 25.85
C VAL A 36 -29.50 10.32 25.59
N ALA A 37 -29.99 9.08 25.56
CA ALA A 37 -29.18 7.90 25.28
C ALA A 37 -28.56 7.91 23.86
N SER A 38 -29.13 8.66 22.91
CA SER A 38 -28.59 8.82 21.55
C SER A 38 -27.25 9.58 21.49
N GLY A 39 -26.90 10.31 22.55
CA GLY A 39 -25.65 11.09 22.63
C GLY A 39 -25.58 12.30 21.69
N GLN A 40 -26.69 12.69 21.05
CA GLN A 40 -26.74 13.81 20.12
C GLN A 40 -26.99 15.16 20.83
N ASN A 41 -26.54 16.26 20.22
CA ASN A 41 -26.72 17.62 20.74
C ASN A 41 -28.16 18.13 20.49
N ILE A 42 -29.15 17.49 21.13
CA ILE A 42 -30.57 17.84 21.08
C ILE A 42 -30.98 18.42 22.42
N ARG A 43 -31.50 19.64 22.42
CA ARG A 43 -31.99 20.33 23.61
C ARG A 43 -33.50 20.23 23.68
N ILE A 44 -34.01 19.52 24.68
CA ILE A 44 -35.45 19.34 24.89
C ILE A 44 -35.96 20.43 25.83
N THR A 45 -37.10 21.04 25.47
CA THR A 45 -37.81 22.03 26.28
C THR A 45 -39.30 21.68 26.39
N SER A 46 -39.88 21.94 27.56
CA SER A 46 -41.28 21.67 27.92
C SER A 46 -41.69 22.55 29.09
N ASP A 47 -42.95 22.54 29.50
CA ASP A 47 -43.44 23.28 30.67
C ASP A 47 -42.70 22.98 32.00
N GLU A 48 -42.09 21.81 32.15
CA GLU A 48 -41.27 21.44 33.31
C GLU A 48 -39.92 22.17 33.40
N ASN A 49 -39.47 22.84 32.34
CA ASN A 49 -38.19 23.57 32.35
C ASN A 49 -38.31 25.01 32.91
N LEU A 50 -39.44 25.35 33.55
CA LEU A 50 -39.67 26.62 34.22
C LEU A 50 -39.02 26.66 35.61
N ILE A 51 -38.34 27.76 35.95
CA ILE A 51 -37.64 27.93 37.22
C ILE A 51 -38.46 28.87 38.14
N PRO A 52 -38.47 28.66 39.48
CA PRO A 52 -39.12 29.60 40.40
C PRO A 52 -38.64 31.06 40.17
N GLY A 53 -39.58 31.94 39.82
CA GLY A 53 -39.31 33.34 39.47
C GLY A 53 -39.53 33.69 37.99
N ASP A 54 -39.71 32.69 37.11
CA ASP A 54 -40.03 32.91 35.71
C ASP A 54 -41.46 33.43 35.51
N VAL A 55 -41.64 34.36 34.58
CA VAL A 55 -42.98 34.76 34.08
C VAL A 55 -43.45 33.68 33.11
N TRP A 56 -44.30 32.77 33.59
CA TRP A 56 -44.79 31.57 32.89
C TRP A 56 -45.11 31.81 31.40
N VAL A 57 -45.97 32.80 31.10
CA VAL A 57 -46.41 33.13 29.72
C VAL A 57 -45.24 33.56 28.83
N LYS A 58 -44.34 34.40 29.35
CA LYS A 58 -43.20 34.93 28.59
C LYS A 58 -42.18 33.84 28.31
N ARG A 59 -41.89 33.01 29.32
CA ARG A 59 -40.87 31.96 29.22
C ARG A 59 -41.31 30.83 28.28
N MET A 60 -42.58 30.42 28.34
CA MET A 60 -43.17 29.47 27.40
C MET A 60 -43.15 30.00 25.96
N ALA A 61 -43.47 31.28 25.75
CA ALA A 61 -43.39 31.91 24.43
C ALA A 61 -41.95 31.96 23.89
N ASP A 62 -40.96 32.24 24.74
CA ASP A 62 -39.55 32.25 24.34
C ASP A 62 -39.05 30.83 24.00
N MET A 63 -39.40 29.82 24.80
CA MET A 63 -39.02 28.42 24.54
C MET A 63 -39.63 27.87 23.25
N ARG A 64 -40.85 28.29 22.90
CA ARG A 64 -41.47 27.99 21.61
C ARG A 64 -40.77 28.71 20.46
N ARG A 65 -40.46 30.00 20.60
CA ARG A 65 -39.73 30.77 19.58
C ARG A 65 -38.33 30.22 19.31
N GLU A 66 -37.68 29.67 20.33
CA GLU A 66 -36.36 29.03 20.24
C GLU A 66 -36.42 27.60 19.66
N ALA A 67 -37.62 27.00 19.53
CA ALA A 67 -37.79 25.62 19.09
C ALA A 67 -37.64 25.48 17.57
N ASP A 68 -36.90 24.47 17.15
CA ASP A 68 -36.72 24.10 15.75
C ASP A 68 -37.72 23.03 15.32
N VAL A 69 -38.08 22.16 16.26
CA VAL A 69 -39.04 21.07 16.10
C VAL A 69 -40.05 21.09 17.23
N TYR A 70 -41.33 20.98 16.88
CA TYR A 70 -42.43 20.76 17.81
C TYR A 70 -42.82 19.28 17.78
N LEU A 71 -42.62 18.57 18.88
CA LEU A 71 -43.10 17.20 19.06
C LEU A 71 -44.45 17.23 19.76
N LEU A 72 -45.48 16.68 19.13
CA LEU A 72 -46.81 16.57 19.73
C LEU A 72 -47.01 15.13 20.20
N LEU A 73 -47.09 14.89 21.50
CA LEU A 73 -47.33 13.57 22.07
C LEU A 73 -48.83 13.28 22.05
N VAL A 74 -49.29 12.56 21.03
CA VAL A 74 -50.72 12.38 20.73
C VAL A 74 -51.28 11.15 21.44
N THR A 75 -52.21 11.42 22.35
CA THR A 75 -53.08 10.48 23.10
C THR A 75 -54.50 11.02 23.11
N ASN A 76 -55.48 10.25 23.59
CA ASN A 76 -56.84 10.75 23.81
C ASN A 76 -56.87 11.87 24.87
N ASN A 77 -56.01 11.80 25.90
CA ASN A 77 -55.87 12.85 26.90
C ASN A 77 -55.35 14.16 26.29
N TYR A 78 -54.37 14.05 25.39
CA TYR A 78 -53.80 15.17 24.66
C TYR A 78 -54.85 15.83 23.76
N LEU A 79 -55.57 15.05 22.95
CA LEU A 79 -56.61 15.55 22.05
C LEU A 79 -57.78 16.25 22.80
N GLN A 80 -58.16 15.74 23.99
CA GLN A 80 -59.19 16.36 24.82
C GLN A 80 -58.71 17.70 25.42
N SER A 81 -57.48 17.74 25.91
CA SER A 81 -56.88 18.96 26.49
C SER A 81 -56.62 20.07 25.46
N THR A 82 -56.40 19.70 24.20
CA THR A 82 -55.98 20.63 23.13
C THR A 82 -57.15 21.30 22.41
N SER A 83 -58.35 20.73 22.45
CA SER A 83 -59.58 21.32 21.88
C SER A 83 -59.96 22.72 22.40
N LYS A 84 -59.28 23.20 23.46
CA LYS A 84 -59.45 24.53 24.07
C LYS A 84 -58.15 25.34 24.15
N ASN A 85 -57.06 24.90 23.50
CA ASN A 85 -55.74 25.53 23.62
C ASN A 85 -55.41 26.43 22.41
N PRO A 86 -55.53 27.77 22.53
CA PRO A 86 -55.22 28.70 21.45
C PRO A 86 -53.73 28.67 21.03
N GLU A 87 -52.83 28.21 21.91
CA GLU A 87 -51.40 28.09 21.59
C GLU A 87 -51.10 26.93 20.63
N LEU A 88 -51.89 25.84 20.69
CA LEU A 88 -51.74 24.72 19.76
C LEU A 88 -52.20 25.09 18.34
N GLU A 89 -53.26 25.89 18.23
CA GLU A 89 -53.68 26.44 16.93
C GLU A 89 -52.59 27.30 16.29
N GLU A 90 -51.84 28.06 17.08
CA GLU A 90 -50.74 28.90 16.60
C GLU A 90 -49.58 28.03 16.07
N ILE A 91 -49.19 26.97 16.79
CA ILE A 91 -48.16 26.00 16.37
C ILE A 91 -48.57 25.27 15.09
N LEU A 92 -49.83 24.83 15.00
CA LEU A 92 -50.34 24.13 13.81
C LEU A 92 -50.51 25.08 12.60
N LYS A 93 -50.81 26.36 12.84
CA LYS A 93 -50.83 27.41 11.80
C LYS A 93 -49.41 27.75 11.33
N SER A 94 -48.47 27.98 12.24
CA SER A 94 -47.07 28.30 11.91
C SER A 94 -46.40 27.15 11.14
N GLY A 95 -46.64 25.89 11.55
CA GLY A 95 -46.12 24.71 10.85
C GLY A 95 -46.66 24.52 9.43
N LYS A 96 -47.73 25.22 9.03
CA LYS A 96 -48.29 25.20 7.67
C LYS A 96 -47.81 26.37 6.80
N THR A 97 -47.49 27.51 7.39
CA THR A 97 -47.17 28.76 6.65
C THR A 97 -45.70 29.16 6.69
N ASP A 98 -44.94 28.70 7.68
CA ASP A 98 -43.55 29.09 7.91
C ASP A 98 -42.61 27.87 7.80
N GLN A 99 -41.54 27.99 7.00
CA GLN A 99 -40.56 26.90 6.80
C GLN A 99 -39.52 26.81 7.94
N THR A 100 -39.60 27.69 8.94
CA THR A 100 -38.63 27.80 10.04
C THR A 100 -38.81 26.74 11.15
N HIS A 101 -40.01 26.18 11.32
CA HIS A 101 -40.34 25.25 12.39
C HIS A 101 -41.01 23.96 11.86
N LYS A 102 -40.52 22.77 12.24
CA LYS A 102 -41.13 21.47 11.86
C LYS A 102 -42.06 20.95 12.96
N VAL A 103 -43.29 20.59 12.63
CA VAL A 103 -44.25 19.96 13.56
C VAL A 103 -44.32 18.44 13.28
N ILE A 104 -44.16 17.61 14.31
CA ILE A 104 -44.14 16.16 14.21
C ILE A 104 -45.06 15.53 15.28
N PRO A 105 -46.18 14.91 14.86
CA PRO A 105 -47.02 14.13 15.77
C PRO A 105 -46.36 12.79 16.11
N ILE A 106 -46.26 12.46 17.40
CA ILE A 106 -45.88 11.14 17.91
C ILE A 106 -47.13 10.46 18.43
N ILE A 107 -47.61 9.43 17.74
CA ILE A 107 -48.83 8.71 18.11
C ILE A 107 -48.49 7.69 19.18
N LEU A 108 -48.94 7.91 20.41
CA LEU A 108 -48.55 7.08 21.56
C LEU A 108 -49.55 5.93 21.79
N GLU A 109 -50.83 6.16 21.54
CA GLU A 109 -51.93 5.20 21.68
C GLU A 109 -52.96 5.38 20.54
N PRO A 110 -53.80 4.36 20.26
CA PRO A 110 -54.91 4.49 19.33
C PRO A 110 -55.83 5.65 19.76
N SER A 111 -55.98 6.62 18.85
CA SER A 111 -56.72 7.85 19.11
C SER A 111 -57.29 8.41 17.80
N ASP A 112 -58.36 9.21 17.89
CA ASP A 112 -59.06 9.78 16.72
C ASP A 112 -58.36 11.02 16.11
N TRP A 113 -57.03 11.07 16.19
CA TRP A 113 -56.22 12.22 15.74
C TRP A 113 -56.34 12.50 14.24
N THR A 114 -56.70 11.49 13.44
CA THR A 114 -56.92 11.57 11.98
C THR A 114 -58.09 12.48 11.60
N GLN A 115 -58.99 12.79 12.54
CA GLN A 115 -60.11 13.71 12.34
C GLN A 115 -59.80 15.13 12.84
N THR A 116 -58.54 15.41 13.19
CA THR A 116 -58.11 16.70 13.75
C THR A 116 -57.11 17.40 12.81
N PRO A 117 -56.83 18.70 12.98
CA PRO A 117 -55.83 19.40 12.17
C PRO A 117 -54.40 18.86 12.30
N ILE A 118 -54.14 17.96 13.26
CA ILE A 118 -52.87 17.24 13.42
C ILE A 118 -52.66 16.22 12.28
N ALA A 119 -53.75 15.72 11.67
CA ALA A 119 -53.73 14.76 10.57
C ALA A 119 -53.01 15.25 9.30
N ASP A 120 -52.89 16.57 9.15
CA ASP A 120 -52.17 17.19 8.04
C ASP A 120 -50.64 17.01 8.14
N PHE A 121 -50.14 16.55 9.30
CA PHE A 121 -48.72 16.28 9.55
C PHE A 121 -48.45 14.78 9.62
N GLN A 122 -47.31 14.34 9.08
CA GLN A 122 -46.95 12.92 9.07
C GLN A 122 -46.59 12.44 10.48
N GLY A 123 -47.41 11.53 11.02
CA GLY A 123 -47.19 10.91 12.33
C GLY A 123 -46.03 9.91 12.36
N LEU A 124 -45.34 9.88 13.50
CA LEU A 124 -44.37 8.84 13.90
C LEU A 124 -44.94 8.02 15.07
N PRO A 125 -44.50 6.77 15.30
CA PRO A 125 -43.70 5.88 14.44
C PRO A 125 -44.25 5.69 13.01
N LYS A 126 -43.50 5.07 12.09
CA LYS A 126 -43.83 5.03 10.64
C LYS A 126 -45.33 4.78 10.37
N PHE A 127 -45.92 5.64 9.53
CA PHE A 127 -47.35 5.65 9.17
C PHE A 127 -48.33 6.03 10.31
N GLY A 128 -47.84 6.68 11.38
CA GLY A 128 -48.68 7.05 12.53
C GLY A 128 -49.14 5.85 13.35
N ARG A 129 -48.38 4.74 13.30
CA ARG A 129 -48.66 3.54 14.10
C ARG A 129 -48.44 3.87 15.59
N PRO A 130 -49.42 3.64 16.47
CA PRO A 130 -49.27 3.93 17.90
C PRO A 130 -48.09 3.21 18.55
N VAL A 131 -47.34 3.90 19.43
CA VAL A 131 -46.26 3.29 20.23
C VAL A 131 -46.77 2.09 21.05
N SER A 132 -48.02 2.14 21.53
CA SER A 132 -48.67 1.02 22.22
C SER A 132 -48.82 -0.26 21.39
N ASP A 133 -48.79 -0.17 20.06
CA ASP A 133 -48.99 -1.31 19.14
C ASP A 133 -47.68 -2.05 18.84
N PHE A 134 -46.54 -1.55 19.32
CA PHE A 134 -45.25 -2.21 19.19
C PHE A 134 -45.03 -3.21 20.33
N LYS A 135 -44.53 -4.41 19.99
CA LYS A 135 -44.17 -5.43 20.98
C LYS A 135 -43.02 -4.97 21.88
N ASN A 136 -42.07 -4.21 21.31
CA ASN A 136 -40.99 -3.58 22.03
C ASN A 136 -41.09 -2.06 21.86
N ARG A 137 -41.22 -1.33 22.96
CA ARG A 137 -41.27 0.14 22.95
C ARG A 137 -39.94 0.76 22.51
N GLU A 138 -38.81 0.07 22.70
CA GLU A 138 -37.49 0.52 22.24
C GLU A 138 -37.43 0.64 20.71
N GLU A 139 -38.12 -0.24 19.99
CA GLU A 139 -38.18 -0.20 18.51
C GLU A 139 -38.97 1.03 18.05
N ALA A 140 -40.12 1.29 18.69
CA ALA A 140 -40.97 2.44 18.39
C ALA A 140 -40.26 3.78 18.66
N TYR A 141 -39.63 3.92 19.83
CA TYR A 141 -38.86 5.11 20.18
C TYR A 141 -37.55 5.22 19.39
N GLY A 142 -36.96 4.10 19.00
CA GLY A 142 -35.81 4.05 18.09
C GLY A 142 -36.11 4.74 16.75
N GLU A 143 -37.26 4.46 16.14
CA GLU A 143 -37.69 5.15 14.90
C GLU A 143 -37.86 6.66 15.09
N VAL A 144 -38.40 7.08 16.24
CA VAL A 144 -38.59 8.50 16.57
C VAL A 144 -37.25 9.21 16.77
N VAL A 145 -36.33 8.58 17.49
CA VAL A 145 -34.98 9.11 17.72
C VAL A 145 -34.20 9.16 16.41
N GLU A 146 -34.21 8.13 15.57
CA GLU A 146 -33.54 8.14 14.25
C GLU A 146 -34.01 9.33 13.39
N ALA A 147 -35.32 9.60 13.37
CA ALA A 147 -35.87 10.75 12.64
C ALA A 147 -35.40 12.10 13.21
N LEU A 148 -35.36 12.25 14.54
CA LEU A 148 -34.88 13.47 15.20
C LEU A 148 -33.38 13.69 15.00
N VAL A 149 -32.57 12.64 15.05
CA VAL A 149 -31.13 12.70 14.78
C VAL A 149 -30.88 13.09 13.32
N GLY A 150 -31.63 12.52 12.37
CA GLY A 150 -31.56 12.92 10.96
C GLY A 150 -31.87 14.41 10.75
N ILE A 151 -32.90 14.95 11.44
CA ILE A 151 -33.24 16.38 11.40
C ILE A 151 -32.13 17.22 12.05
N ALA A 152 -31.58 16.80 13.19
CA ALA A 152 -30.50 17.49 13.89
C ALA A 152 -29.26 17.60 12.99
N HIS A 153 -28.86 16.49 12.36
CA HIS A 153 -27.73 16.43 11.44
C HIS A 153 -27.97 17.30 10.20
N LEU A 154 -29.17 17.28 9.61
CA LEU A 154 -29.53 18.15 8.49
C LEU A 154 -29.49 19.64 8.84
N LYS A 155 -30.01 20.02 10.02
CA LYS A 155 -30.01 21.41 10.48
C LYS A 155 -28.60 21.93 10.75
N GLN A 156 -27.74 21.06 11.29
CA GLN A 156 -26.31 21.34 11.48
C GLN A 156 -25.54 21.32 10.16
N ASN A 157 -26.12 20.75 9.09
CA ASN A 157 -25.55 20.71 7.76
C ASN A 157 -25.94 21.92 6.89
N SER A 158 -25.31 23.05 7.18
CA SER A 158 -25.51 24.31 6.45
C SER A 158 -25.31 24.18 4.93
N LYS A 159 -24.50 23.22 4.47
CA LYS A 159 -24.25 22.93 3.05
C LYS A 159 -25.47 22.28 2.39
N ALA A 160 -25.96 21.16 2.93
CA ALA A 160 -27.13 20.45 2.41
C ALA A 160 -28.37 21.35 2.38
N MET A 161 -28.62 22.11 3.46
CA MET A 161 -29.77 23.02 3.53
C MET A 161 -29.73 24.11 2.46
N LYS A 162 -28.57 24.70 2.21
CA LYS A 162 -28.41 25.70 1.14
C LYS A 162 -28.70 25.11 -0.24
N LEU A 163 -28.19 23.92 -0.52
CA LEU A 163 -28.35 23.24 -1.81
C LEU A 163 -29.82 22.82 -2.05
N ILE A 164 -30.50 22.33 -1.02
CA ILE A 164 -31.94 22.02 -1.04
C ILE A 164 -32.76 23.29 -1.30
N ALA A 165 -32.51 24.37 -0.56
CA ALA A 165 -33.23 25.63 -0.73
C ALA A 165 -33.00 26.23 -2.14
N GLN A 166 -31.77 26.17 -2.63
CA GLN A 166 -31.41 26.61 -3.97
C GLN A 166 -32.20 25.84 -5.03
N GLU A 167 -32.22 24.51 -4.96
CA GLU A 167 -32.96 23.69 -5.93
C GLU A 167 -34.49 23.87 -5.81
N LYS A 168 -35.04 24.08 -4.60
CA LYS A 168 -36.48 24.43 -4.45
C LYS A 168 -36.83 25.73 -5.20
N SER A 169 -35.91 26.69 -5.23
CA SER A 169 -36.07 27.98 -5.92
C SER A 169 -35.86 27.85 -7.43
N GLU A 170 -34.74 27.24 -7.83
CA GLU A 170 -34.28 27.21 -9.23
C GLU A 170 -35.01 26.16 -10.07
N ARG A 171 -35.44 25.05 -9.44
CA ARG A 171 -36.06 23.89 -10.08
C ARG A 171 -35.28 23.40 -11.30
N SER A 172 -33.96 23.35 -11.19
CA SER A 172 -33.07 22.93 -12.27
C SER A 172 -33.28 21.46 -12.65
N GLY A 173 -33.84 20.66 -11.74
CA GLY A 173 -33.98 19.22 -11.87
C GLY A 173 -32.73 18.46 -11.44
N ILE A 174 -31.70 19.13 -10.93
CA ILE A 174 -30.43 18.53 -10.51
C ILE A 174 -30.13 18.92 -9.06
N LEU A 175 -30.15 17.93 -8.17
CA LEU A 175 -29.80 18.13 -6.77
C LEU A 175 -28.50 17.39 -6.42
N ARG A 176 -27.48 18.15 -6.01
CA ARG A 176 -26.19 17.62 -5.56
C ARG A 176 -26.04 17.77 -4.06
N LEU A 177 -26.11 16.66 -3.34
CA LEU A 177 -25.96 16.54 -1.89
C LEU A 177 -24.79 15.61 -1.52
N ASN A 178 -23.78 15.56 -2.38
CA ASN A 178 -22.58 14.77 -2.17
C ASN A 178 -21.68 15.39 -1.08
N GLU A 179 -20.98 14.54 -0.32
CA GLU A 179 -20.09 14.95 0.76
C GLU A 179 -20.76 15.92 1.75
N CYS A 180 -21.99 15.59 2.14
CA CYS A 180 -22.79 16.36 3.08
C CYS A 180 -22.92 15.65 4.43
N SER A 181 -22.15 14.60 4.71
CA SER A 181 -22.23 13.84 5.97
C SER A 181 -23.66 13.43 6.35
N LEU A 182 -24.52 13.17 5.35
CA LEU A 182 -25.91 12.81 5.57
C LEU A 182 -26.00 11.37 6.07
N THR A 183 -26.76 11.14 7.13
CA THR A 183 -27.08 9.80 7.64
C THR A 183 -28.43 9.29 7.11
N VAL A 184 -29.27 10.20 6.63
CA VAL A 184 -30.62 9.96 6.15
C VAL A 184 -30.87 10.79 4.89
N ILE A 185 -31.63 10.25 3.94
CA ILE A 185 -32.09 11.01 2.76
C ILE A 185 -33.08 12.07 3.22
N PRO A 186 -32.86 13.38 2.95
CA PRO A 186 -33.70 14.44 3.48
C PRO A 186 -35.16 14.32 3.04
N ARG A 187 -36.11 14.43 3.97
CA ARG A 187 -37.55 14.39 3.66
C ARG A 187 -37.98 15.47 2.67
N ASP A 188 -37.27 16.60 2.65
CA ASP A 188 -37.49 17.71 1.73
C ASP A 188 -37.44 17.32 0.23
N LEU A 189 -36.86 16.16 -0.11
CA LEU A 189 -36.90 15.63 -1.47
C LEU A 189 -38.31 15.22 -1.92
N LEU A 190 -39.21 14.85 -0.99
CA LEU A 190 -40.61 14.51 -1.31
C LEU A 190 -41.37 15.69 -1.94
N ASP A 191 -40.94 16.92 -1.67
CA ASP A 191 -41.51 18.15 -2.23
C ASP A 191 -40.96 18.50 -3.61
N MET A 192 -40.02 17.71 -4.15
CA MET A 192 -39.30 18.00 -5.40
C MET A 192 -39.56 16.97 -6.51
N PRO A 193 -40.81 16.70 -6.92
CA PRO A 193 -41.14 15.68 -7.92
C PRO A 193 -40.62 15.99 -9.34
N TRP A 194 -40.03 17.17 -9.56
CA TRP A 194 -39.42 17.56 -10.84
C TRP A 194 -37.97 17.09 -10.99
N LEU A 195 -37.33 16.57 -9.93
CA LEU A 195 -35.93 16.14 -9.99
C LEU A 195 -35.73 15.05 -11.06
N LYS A 196 -34.68 15.25 -11.85
CA LYS A 196 -34.18 14.33 -12.86
C LYS A 196 -32.85 13.69 -12.47
N GLN A 197 -32.01 14.43 -11.75
CA GLN A 197 -30.70 13.95 -11.31
C GLN A 197 -30.52 14.20 -9.82
N LEU A 198 -30.14 13.15 -9.08
CA LEU A 198 -29.89 13.20 -7.64
C LEU A 198 -28.51 12.59 -7.35
N TYR A 199 -27.66 13.36 -6.68
CA TYR A 199 -26.33 12.93 -6.25
C TYR A 199 -26.24 12.96 -4.73
N LEU A 200 -26.06 11.81 -4.12
CA LEU A 200 -25.97 11.58 -2.67
C LEU A 200 -24.66 10.83 -2.31
N ASP A 201 -23.65 10.90 -3.18
CA ASP A 201 -22.40 10.17 -2.96
C ASP A 201 -21.55 10.71 -1.80
N LYS A 202 -20.76 9.82 -1.18
CA LYS A 202 -19.87 10.11 -0.03
C LYS A 202 -20.62 10.68 1.18
N ASN A 203 -21.62 9.93 1.63
CA ASN A 203 -22.39 10.21 2.84
C ASN A 203 -22.39 8.96 3.74
N TYR A 204 -23.23 8.93 4.77
CA TYR A 204 -23.35 7.84 5.75
C TYR A 204 -24.77 7.23 5.73
N ILE A 205 -25.41 7.22 4.56
CA ILE A 205 -26.82 6.81 4.39
C ILE A 205 -26.92 5.29 4.43
N ARG A 206 -27.90 4.78 5.19
CA ARG A 206 -28.14 3.32 5.34
C ARG A 206 -29.40 2.81 4.65
N LYS A 207 -30.40 3.66 4.48
CA LYS A 207 -31.73 3.32 3.95
C LYS A 207 -32.09 4.24 2.79
N LEU A 208 -32.75 3.66 1.79
CA LEU A 208 -33.31 4.38 0.65
C LEU A 208 -34.75 4.78 0.98
N GLU A 209 -34.91 5.95 1.58
CA GLU A 209 -36.22 6.47 1.98
C GLU A 209 -36.45 7.90 1.46
N ASN A 210 -37.70 8.35 1.49
CA ASN A 210 -38.10 9.70 1.05
C ASN A 210 -37.89 9.95 -0.47
N LEU A 211 -38.00 8.90 -1.29
CA LEU A 211 -37.82 8.96 -2.75
C LEU A 211 -39.14 8.77 -3.53
N ASP A 212 -40.25 8.44 -2.84
CA ASP A 212 -41.52 8.01 -3.44
C ASP A 212 -42.09 8.91 -4.54
N ASN A 213 -41.89 10.22 -4.42
CA ASN A 213 -42.45 11.22 -5.33
C ASN A 213 -41.54 11.55 -6.52
N LEU A 214 -40.31 11.02 -6.56
CA LEU A 214 -39.30 11.34 -7.56
C LEU A 214 -39.48 10.52 -8.85
N THR A 215 -40.72 10.36 -9.33
CA THR A 215 -41.04 9.47 -10.46
C THR A 215 -40.38 9.90 -11.78
N LYS A 216 -39.89 11.14 -11.87
CA LYS A 216 -39.17 11.70 -13.03
C LYS A 216 -37.64 11.55 -12.94
N LEU A 217 -37.13 10.92 -11.88
CA LEU A 217 -35.71 10.75 -11.68
C LEU A 217 -35.12 9.83 -12.76
N GLU A 218 -34.16 10.36 -13.51
CA GLU A 218 -33.47 9.68 -14.62
C GLU A 218 -32.07 9.19 -14.19
N GLN A 219 -31.39 9.93 -13.30
CA GLN A 219 -30.07 9.58 -12.77
C GLN A 219 -30.01 9.67 -11.25
N PHE A 220 -29.55 8.61 -10.61
CA PHE A 220 -29.38 8.54 -9.17
C PHE A 220 -28.00 7.98 -8.82
N ASN A 221 -27.17 8.80 -8.17
CA ASN A 221 -25.87 8.39 -7.63
C ASN A 221 -25.92 8.40 -6.10
N ILE A 222 -25.62 7.27 -5.48
CA ILE A 222 -25.53 7.10 -4.02
C ILE A 222 -24.29 6.28 -3.62
N THR A 223 -23.22 6.47 -4.38
CA THR A 223 -21.93 5.81 -4.18
C THR A 223 -21.29 6.19 -2.84
N TYR A 224 -20.48 5.32 -2.21
CA TYR A 224 -19.80 5.60 -0.93
C TYR A 224 -20.79 5.94 0.19
N ASN A 225 -21.66 4.97 0.52
CA ASN A 225 -22.61 5.04 1.62
C ASN A 225 -22.60 3.70 2.38
N GLU A 226 -23.58 3.48 3.28
CA GLU A 226 -23.68 2.29 4.12
C GLU A 226 -24.95 1.46 3.81
N ILE A 227 -25.41 1.46 2.56
CA ILE A 227 -26.67 0.79 2.17
C ILE A 227 -26.48 -0.73 2.14
N GLU A 228 -27.38 -1.45 2.79
CA GLU A 228 -27.36 -2.92 2.87
C GLU A 228 -28.41 -3.60 1.98
N GLN A 229 -29.50 -2.90 1.66
CA GLN A 229 -30.62 -3.40 0.86
C GLN A 229 -31.10 -2.37 -0.17
N ILE A 230 -31.57 -2.86 -1.32
CA ILE A 230 -32.21 -2.02 -2.34
C ILE A 230 -33.71 -1.99 -2.01
N GLU A 231 -34.21 -0.86 -1.55
CA GLU A 231 -35.62 -0.65 -1.19
C GLU A 231 -36.06 0.77 -1.57
N GLY A 232 -37.36 1.06 -1.60
CA GLY A 232 -37.88 2.43 -1.71
C GLY A 232 -37.64 3.13 -3.06
N ILE A 233 -37.17 2.40 -4.08
CA ILE A 233 -36.92 2.91 -5.44
C ILE A 233 -37.87 2.34 -6.49
N GLU A 234 -38.87 1.56 -6.09
CA GLU A 234 -39.82 0.86 -6.97
C GLU A 234 -40.67 1.83 -7.80
N LYS A 235 -40.89 3.04 -7.28
CA LYS A 235 -41.63 4.13 -7.95
C LYS A 235 -40.78 4.94 -8.94
N LEU A 236 -39.46 4.75 -8.95
CA LEU A 236 -38.51 5.47 -9.82
C LEU A 236 -38.46 4.83 -11.22
N THR A 237 -39.59 4.75 -11.90
CA THR A 237 -39.74 3.99 -13.16
C THR A 237 -39.01 4.64 -14.36
N SER A 238 -38.70 5.93 -14.26
CA SER A 238 -37.94 6.68 -15.28
C SER A 238 -36.42 6.55 -15.13
N LEU A 239 -35.94 5.81 -14.13
CA LEU A 239 -34.51 5.73 -13.82
C LEU A 239 -33.73 5.02 -14.93
N GLN A 240 -32.73 5.72 -15.48
CA GLN A 240 -31.86 5.25 -16.55
C GLN A 240 -30.45 4.92 -16.03
N ILE A 241 -29.97 5.69 -15.05
CA ILE A 241 -28.65 5.51 -14.45
C ILE A 241 -28.81 5.37 -12.94
N LEU A 242 -28.37 4.25 -12.40
CA LEU A 242 -28.30 4.00 -10.97
C LEU A 242 -26.86 3.63 -10.58
N ASP A 243 -26.23 4.43 -9.72
CA ASP A 243 -24.89 4.16 -9.20
C ASP A 243 -24.93 3.97 -7.69
N MET A 244 -24.69 2.74 -7.24
CA MET A 244 -24.67 2.31 -5.83
C MET A 244 -23.34 1.65 -5.47
N GLN A 245 -22.26 2.02 -6.16
CA GLN A 245 -20.92 1.48 -5.87
C GLN A 245 -20.47 1.81 -4.44
N PHE A 246 -19.55 1.04 -3.87
CA PHE A 246 -19.01 1.28 -2.51
C PHE A 246 -20.09 1.37 -1.43
N ASN A 247 -20.93 0.33 -1.35
CA ASN A 247 -21.96 0.13 -0.32
C ASN A 247 -21.78 -1.26 0.34
N ARG A 248 -22.81 -1.78 1.00
CA ARG A 248 -22.78 -3.07 1.73
C ARG A 248 -23.82 -4.08 1.21
N LEU A 249 -24.26 -3.92 -0.04
CA LEU A 249 -25.29 -4.78 -0.65
C LEU A 249 -24.84 -6.24 -0.72
N ARG A 250 -25.76 -7.16 -0.38
CA ARG A 250 -25.55 -8.62 -0.46
C ARG A 250 -26.37 -9.30 -1.55
N THR A 251 -27.51 -8.70 -1.90
CA THR A 251 -28.47 -9.19 -2.90
C THR A 251 -28.89 -8.04 -3.82
N ILE A 252 -29.39 -8.40 -5.00
CA ILE A 252 -30.04 -7.45 -5.92
C ILE A 252 -31.53 -7.74 -5.88
N GLU A 253 -32.31 -6.83 -5.31
CA GLU A 253 -33.75 -6.96 -5.15
C GLU A 253 -34.46 -5.65 -5.48
N ASN A 254 -35.78 -5.71 -5.67
CA ASN A 254 -36.65 -4.54 -5.87
C ASN A 254 -36.32 -3.64 -7.09
N LEU A 255 -35.53 -4.12 -8.05
CA LEU A 255 -35.26 -3.44 -9.34
C LEU A 255 -36.24 -3.81 -10.46
N ASN A 256 -37.22 -4.69 -10.20
CA ASN A 256 -38.17 -5.23 -11.19
C ASN A 256 -39.09 -4.18 -11.82
N LYS A 257 -39.14 -2.95 -11.27
CA LYS A 257 -39.92 -1.84 -11.83
C LYS A 257 -39.06 -0.81 -12.59
N ASN A 258 -37.74 -0.81 -12.41
CA ASN A 258 -36.82 0.14 -13.02
C ASN A 258 -36.35 -0.33 -14.42
N LEU A 259 -37.32 -0.66 -15.29
CA LEU A 259 -37.07 -1.30 -16.60
C LEU A 259 -36.34 -0.38 -17.60
N SER A 260 -36.27 0.91 -17.32
CA SER A 260 -35.59 1.93 -18.14
C SER A 260 -34.07 2.00 -17.91
N LEU A 261 -33.53 1.22 -16.96
CA LEU A 261 -32.11 1.25 -16.62
C LEU A 261 -31.22 0.85 -17.80
N THR A 262 -30.27 1.73 -18.14
CA THR A 262 -29.25 1.53 -19.17
C THR A 262 -27.84 1.42 -18.58
N LYS A 263 -27.59 2.01 -17.39
CA LYS A 263 -26.34 1.93 -16.64
C LYS A 263 -26.61 1.59 -15.17
N LEU A 264 -25.93 0.56 -14.67
CA LEU A 264 -26.03 0.11 -13.27
C LEU A 264 -24.63 -0.05 -12.65
N GLY A 265 -24.40 0.65 -11.54
CA GLY A 265 -23.18 0.59 -10.75
C GLY A 265 -23.40 -0.13 -9.42
N LEU A 266 -22.70 -1.25 -9.21
CA LEU A 266 -22.78 -2.13 -8.03
C LEU A 266 -21.40 -2.63 -7.57
N SER A 267 -20.32 -2.11 -8.14
CA SER A 267 -18.95 -2.41 -7.72
C SER A 267 -18.70 -2.13 -6.24
N SER A 268 -17.76 -2.86 -5.65
CA SER A 268 -17.34 -2.70 -4.25
C SER A 268 -18.52 -2.86 -3.28
N ASN A 269 -19.22 -3.99 -3.41
CA ASN A 269 -20.29 -4.45 -2.52
C ASN A 269 -19.95 -5.88 -2.02
N GLN A 270 -20.93 -6.63 -1.53
CA GLN A 270 -20.78 -7.99 -1.00
C GLN A 270 -21.66 -9.00 -1.76
N LEU A 271 -21.88 -8.78 -3.05
CA LEU A 271 -22.75 -9.62 -3.89
C LEU A 271 -22.10 -10.98 -4.20
N ASP A 272 -22.84 -12.07 -3.97
CA ASP A 272 -22.44 -13.44 -4.32
C ASP A 272 -23.13 -13.95 -5.62
N SER A 273 -24.19 -13.28 -6.07
CA SER A 273 -24.99 -13.61 -7.26
C SER A 273 -25.53 -12.35 -7.94
N LEU A 274 -25.87 -12.46 -9.23
CA LEU A 274 -26.51 -11.43 -10.05
C LEU A 274 -28.01 -11.68 -10.26
N THR A 275 -28.60 -12.62 -9.53
CA THR A 275 -30.04 -12.85 -9.51
C THR A 275 -30.77 -11.57 -9.11
N GLY A 276 -31.80 -11.19 -9.88
CA GLY A 276 -32.52 -9.91 -9.77
C GLY A 276 -32.33 -9.00 -11.00
N LEU A 277 -31.31 -9.26 -11.83
CA LEU A 277 -31.04 -8.46 -13.04
C LEU A 277 -31.81 -8.91 -14.29
N GLN A 278 -32.46 -10.07 -14.29
CA GLN A 278 -33.03 -10.71 -15.50
C GLN A 278 -34.05 -9.83 -16.24
N HIS A 279 -34.68 -8.90 -15.54
CA HIS A 279 -35.73 -8.03 -16.07
C HIS A 279 -35.18 -6.75 -16.75
N LEU A 280 -33.89 -6.41 -16.55
CA LEU A 280 -33.28 -5.15 -17.00
C LEU A 280 -32.78 -5.23 -18.45
N GLN A 281 -33.69 -5.49 -19.38
CA GLN A 281 -33.39 -5.78 -20.79
C GLN A 281 -32.76 -4.61 -21.57
N GLN A 282 -32.83 -3.37 -21.05
CA GLN A 282 -32.23 -2.18 -21.65
C GLN A 282 -30.80 -1.90 -21.15
N LEU A 283 -30.26 -2.75 -20.27
CA LEU A 283 -28.96 -2.51 -19.66
C LEU A 283 -27.83 -2.62 -20.70
N THR A 284 -27.00 -1.59 -20.78
CA THR A 284 -25.85 -1.49 -21.69
C THR A 284 -24.52 -1.46 -20.94
N ILE A 285 -24.51 -0.90 -19.73
CA ILE A 285 -23.31 -0.76 -18.91
C ILE A 285 -23.59 -1.33 -17.52
N LEU A 286 -22.75 -2.29 -17.09
CA LEU A 286 -22.81 -2.90 -15.77
C LEU A 286 -21.44 -2.85 -15.10
N TYR A 287 -21.37 -2.21 -13.94
CA TYR A 287 -20.19 -2.23 -13.07
C TYR A 287 -20.48 -3.10 -11.84
N VAL A 288 -19.75 -4.21 -11.70
CA VAL A 288 -19.91 -5.18 -10.59
C VAL A 288 -18.53 -5.65 -10.09
N SER A 289 -17.49 -4.82 -10.23
CA SER A 289 -16.14 -5.17 -9.79
C SER A 289 -16.05 -5.27 -8.27
N SER A 290 -15.06 -6.00 -7.75
CA SER A 290 -14.80 -6.11 -6.31
C SER A 290 -16.02 -6.60 -5.51
N ASN A 291 -16.63 -7.68 -5.99
CA ASN A 291 -17.69 -8.43 -5.30
C ASN A 291 -17.21 -9.88 -5.06
N ARG A 292 -18.12 -10.82 -4.80
CA ARG A 292 -17.81 -12.22 -4.47
C ARG A 292 -18.41 -13.20 -5.49
N LEU A 293 -18.74 -12.71 -6.69
CA LEU A 293 -19.43 -13.46 -7.73
C LEU A 293 -18.61 -14.68 -8.17
N LYS A 294 -19.23 -15.86 -8.14
CA LYS A 294 -18.65 -17.11 -8.67
C LYS A 294 -19.12 -17.46 -10.08
N ARG A 295 -20.32 -17.00 -10.43
CA ARG A 295 -20.99 -17.23 -11.71
C ARG A 295 -21.64 -15.93 -12.16
N VAL A 296 -21.91 -15.87 -13.46
CA VAL A 296 -22.50 -14.72 -14.16
C VAL A 296 -23.58 -15.18 -15.14
N ASP A 297 -24.29 -16.27 -14.79
CA ASP A 297 -25.27 -16.94 -15.65
C ASP A 297 -26.37 -15.96 -16.10
N GLU A 298 -26.79 -15.08 -15.19
CA GLU A 298 -27.84 -14.08 -15.42
C GLU A 298 -27.47 -13.03 -16.48
N LEU A 299 -26.19 -12.89 -16.82
CA LEU A 299 -25.75 -11.96 -17.86
C LEU A 299 -25.99 -12.50 -19.27
N ALA A 300 -26.18 -13.82 -19.44
CA ALA A 300 -26.43 -14.43 -20.75
C ALA A 300 -27.69 -13.85 -21.42
N ASP A 301 -28.70 -13.52 -20.60
CA ASP A 301 -30.04 -13.09 -21.04
C ASP A 301 -30.19 -11.56 -21.18
N LEU A 302 -29.10 -10.79 -21.08
CA LEU A 302 -29.11 -9.32 -21.18
C LEU A 302 -28.51 -8.86 -22.52
N PRO A 303 -29.33 -8.72 -23.59
CA PRO A 303 -28.84 -8.73 -24.98
C PRO A 303 -28.08 -7.47 -25.42
N ASN A 304 -28.19 -6.37 -24.67
CA ASN A 304 -27.73 -5.04 -25.04
C ASN A 304 -26.45 -4.60 -24.31
N LEU A 305 -25.82 -5.48 -23.52
CA LEU A 305 -24.60 -5.18 -22.79
C LEU A 305 -23.43 -4.87 -23.74
N LYS A 306 -22.81 -3.71 -23.53
CA LYS A 306 -21.61 -3.22 -24.24
C LYS A 306 -20.42 -3.05 -23.31
N ARG A 307 -20.65 -2.99 -22.00
CA ARG A 307 -19.60 -2.88 -21.00
C ARG A 307 -19.96 -3.67 -19.76
N ILE A 308 -19.14 -4.64 -19.42
CA ILE A 308 -19.32 -5.51 -18.26
C ILE A 308 -18.02 -5.49 -17.44
N VAL A 309 -18.03 -4.81 -16.29
CA VAL A 309 -16.84 -4.70 -15.42
C VAL A 309 -16.96 -5.70 -14.27
N LEU A 310 -16.24 -6.82 -14.39
CA LEU A 310 -16.23 -7.98 -13.49
C LEU A 310 -14.92 -8.11 -12.70
N THR A 311 -14.05 -7.12 -12.78
CA THR A 311 -12.72 -7.12 -12.16
C THR A 311 -12.77 -7.42 -10.66
N GLY A 312 -11.86 -8.23 -10.12
CA GLY A 312 -11.77 -8.49 -8.68
C GLY A 312 -12.94 -9.31 -8.10
N ASN A 313 -13.44 -10.29 -8.86
CA ASN A 313 -14.46 -11.25 -8.39
C ASN A 313 -13.85 -12.65 -8.21
N ARG A 314 -14.70 -13.68 -8.06
CA ARG A 314 -14.33 -15.09 -7.92
C ARG A 314 -14.93 -15.94 -9.05
N ILE A 315 -15.00 -15.39 -10.25
CA ILE A 315 -15.63 -16.03 -11.42
C ILE A 315 -14.84 -17.26 -11.82
N ILE A 316 -15.54 -18.37 -12.07
CA ILE A 316 -14.94 -19.65 -12.45
C ILE A 316 -14.94 -19.83 -13.98
N SER A 317 -15.96 -19.33 -14.66
CA SER A 317 -16.16 -19.53 -16.10
C SER A 317 -16.77 -18.29 -16.73
N ILE A 318 -16.29 -17.90 -17.92
CA ILE A 318 -16.92 -16.86 -18.76
C ILE A 318 -17.88 -17.44 -19.80
N LYS A 319 -18.13 -18.76 -19.77
CA LYS A 319 -19.06 -19.43 -20.71
C LYS A 319 -20.43 -18.75 -20.82
N PRO A 320 -21.05 -18.23 -19.74
CA PRO A 320 -22.33 -17.51 -19.88
C PRO A 320 -22.25 -16.25 -20.74
N LEU A 321 -21.06 -15.68 -20.92
CA LEU A 321 -20.83 -14.48 -21.72
C LEU A 321 -20.57 -14.78 -23.20
N LEU A 322 -20.55 -16.06 -23.60
CA LEU A 322 -20.22 -16.48 -24.97
C LEU A 322 -21.13 -15.82 -26.02
N GLY A 323 -22.41 -15.60 -25.69
CA GLY A 323 -23.34 -14.88 -26.57
C GLY A 323 -22.89 -13.44 -26.87
N HIS A 324 -22.35 -12.73 -25.87
CA HIS A 324 -21.83 -11.36 -26.03
C HIS A 324 -20.49 -11.35 -26.76
N ILE A 325 -19.63 -12.32 -26.47
CA ILE A 325 -18.34 -12.49 -27.13
C ILE A 325 -18.55 -12.76 -28.64
N LYS A 326 -19.52 -13.61 -29.00
CA LYS A 326 -19.89 -13.88 -30.40
C LYS A 326 -20.47 -12.65 -31.12
N LYS A 327 -21.06 -11.70 -30.39
CA LYS A 327 -21.53 -10.40 -30.92
C LYS A 327 -20.41 -9.36 -31.08
N GLY A 328 -19.16 -9.69 -30.74
CA GLY A 328 -18.01 -8.80 -30.90
C GLY A 328 -17.54 -8.13 -29.61
N LEU A 329 -18.11 -8.46 -28.44
CA LEU A 329 -17.67 -7.87 -27.18
C LEU A 329 -16.36 -8.50 -26.70
N THR A 330 -15.26 -7.73 -26.74
CA THR A 330 -13.92 -8.22 -26.41
C THR A 330 -13.71 -8.46 -24.92
N VAL A 331 -13.02 -9.54 -24.57
CA VAL A 331 -12.62 -9.88 -23.20
C VAL A 331 -11.23 -9.31 -22.91
N LEU A 332 -11.09 -8.60 -21.78
CA LEU A 332 -9.90 -7.82 -21.46
C LEU A 332 -9.41 -8.09 -20.02
N LEU A 333 -8.13 -8.43 -19.89
CA LEU A 333 -7.42 -8.61 -18.61
C LEU A 333 -6.83 -7.29 -18.09
N LYS A 334 -7.64 -6.22 -18.09
CA LYS A 334 -7.28 -4.90 -17.56
C LYS A 334 -8.37 -4.36 -16.63
N TYR A 335 -8.00 -3.37 -15.82
CA TYR A 335 -9.00 -2.53 -15.18
C TYR A 335 -9.67 -1.63 -16.22
N SER A 336 -10.87 -1.19 -15.92
CA SER A 336 -11.65 -0.33 -16.78
C SER A 336 -11.28 1.14 -16.49
N TYR A 337 -10.31 1.69 -17.21
CA TYR A 337 -9.74 3.03 -16.90
C TYR A 337 -10.49 4.21 -17.54
N SER A 338 -11.04 4.03 -18.75
CA SER A 338 -11.82 5.08 -19.43
C SER A 338 -13.32 4.79 -19.31
N GLU A 339 -14.17 5.81 -19.19
CA GLU A 339 -15.64 5.67 -19.23
C GLU A 339 -16.17 5.26 -20.61
N THR A 340 -15.37 5.40 -21.67
CA THR A 340 -15.75 5.06 -23.05
C THR A 340 -15.35 3.65 -23.46
N ASP A 341 -14.50 2.96 -22.69
CA ASP A 341 -14.08 1.60 -23.05
C ASP A 341 -15.28 0.64 -23.06
N GLU A 342 -15.46 -0.07 -24.16
CA GLU A 342 -16.39 -1.20 -24.29
C GLU A 342 -15.64 -2.53 -24.10
N GLY A 343 -16.35 -3.57 -23.65
CA GLY A 343 -15.78 -4.89 -23.41
C GLY A 343 -16.17 -5.55 -22.09
N ILE A 344 -15.61 -6.75 -21.88
CA ILE A 344 -15.73 -7.56 -20.68
C ILE A 344 -14.41 -7.47 -19.90
N PHE A 345 -14.41 -6.80 -18.75
CA PHE A 345 -13.21 -6.57 -17.94
C PHE A 345 -13.18 -7.57 -16.80
N ILE A 346 -12.22 -8.48 -16.80
CA ILE A 346 -12.21 -9.65 -15.88
C ILE A 346 -10.90 -9.83 -15.11
N LYS A 347 -10.05 -8.80 -15.07
CA LYS A 347 -8.81 -8.81 -14.29
C LYS A 347 -9.07 -9.23 -12.82
N ASP A 348 -8.07 -9.82 -12.16
CA ASP A 348 -8.12 -10.25 -10.74
C ASP A 348 -9.24 -11.25 -10.40
N ASN A 349 -9.66 -12.09 -11.34
CA ASN A 349 -10.48 -13.28 -11.06
C ASN A 349 -9.57 -14.50 -10.92
N THR A 350 -8.92 -14.67 -9.76
CA THR A 350 -7.94 -15.76 -9.50
C THR A 350 -8.52 -17.16 -9.62
N THR A 351 -9.83 -17.27 -9.65
CA THR A 351 -10.58 -18.52 -9.74
C THR A 351 -10.94 -18.95 -11.16
N LEU A 352 -10.60 -18.13 -12.15
CA LEU A 352 -11.01 -18.33 -13.53
C LEU A 352 -10.34 -19.56 -14.13
N ALA A 353 -11.15 -20.50 -14.58
CA ALA A 353 -10.72 -21.83 -14.98
C ALA A 353 -11.25 -22.27 -16.35
N GLU A 354 -12.24 -21.57 -16.90
CA GLU A 354 -12.88 -21.89 -18.19
C GLU A 354 -13.19 -20.61 -19.00
N PRO A 355 -12.37 -20.28 -20.02
CA PRO A 355 -11.06 -20.87 -20.31
C PRO A 355 -9.99 -20.38 -19.31
N SER A 356 -8.78 -20.90 -19.43
CA SER A 356 -7.65 -20.41 -18.61
C SER A 356 -7.24 -18.99 -19.00
N ILE A 357 -6.50 -18.31 -18.12
CA ILE A 357 -6.00 -16.94 -18.37
C ILE A 357 -5.11 -16.90 -19.62
N GLU A 358 -4.30 -17.95 -19.84
CA GLU A 358 -3.41 -18.04 -21.01
C GLU A 358 -4.18 -18.03 -22.34
N VAL A 359 -5.38 -18.64 -22.38
CA VAL A 359 -6.27 -18.59 -23.55
C VAL A 359 -6.82 -17.17 -23.74
N ILE A 360 -7.18 -16.49 -22.66
CA ILE A 360 -7.74 -15.14 -22.72
C ILE A 360 -6.68 -14.12 -23.19
N GLU A 361 -5.42 -14.29 -22.76
CA GLU A 361 -4.29 -13.45 -23.19
C GLU A 361 -4.05 -13.51 -24.70
N LYS A 362 -4.38 -14.64 -25.36
CA LYS A 362 -4.30 -14.78 -26.82
C LYS A 362 -5.42 -14.04 -27.56
N GLY A 363 -6.48 -13.65 -26.85
CA GLY A 363 -7.56 -12.83 -27.39
C GLY A 363 -8.79 -13.60 -27.84
N GLN A 364 -9.67 -12.90 -28.53
CA GLN A 364 -11.06 -13.32 -28.74
C GLN A 364 -11.20 -14.58 -29.60
N GLU A 365 -10.37 -14.73 -30.64
CA GLU A 365 -10.39 -15.92 -31.51
C GLU A 365 -10.00 -17.18 -30.75
N ALA A 366 -8.97 -17.11 -29.88
CA ALA A 366 -8.56 -18.23 -29.05
C ALA A 366 -9.64 -18.65 -28.04
N ILE A 367 -10.35 -17.67 -27.45
CA ILE A 367 -11.48 -17.93 -26.55
C ILE A 367 -12.61 -18.66 -27.29
N LEU A 368 -12.99 -18.20 -28.48
CA LEU A 368 -14.04 -18.82 -29.27
C LEU A 368 -13.65 -20.24 -29.70
N LYS A 369 -12.42 -20.41 -30.21
CA LYS A 369 -11.89 -21.72 -30.59
C LYS A 369 -11.87 -22.69 -29.41
N TYR A 370 -11.45 -22.23 -28.22
CA TYR A 370 -11.49 -23.06 -27.02
C TYR A 370 -12.90 -23.60 -26.73
N PHE A 371 -13.92 -22.75 -26.79
CA PHE A 371 -15.29 -23.19 -26.50
C PHE A 371 -15.85 -24.11 -27.58
N ASP A 372 -15.50 -23.90 -28.85
CA ASP A 372 -15.87 -24.78 -29.95
C ASP A 372 -15.18 -26.16 -29.84
N ASP A 373 -13.89 -26.19 -29.50
CA ASP A 373 -13.14 -27.41 -29.26
C ASP A 373 -13.64 -28.13 -27.99
N ALA A 374 -13.93 -27.41 -26.92
CA ALA A 374 -14.52 -27.95 -25.69
C ALA A 374 -15.88 -28.60 -25.94
N GLN A 375 -16.70 -28.00 -26.81
CA GLN A 375 -17.98 -28.58 -27.23
C GLN A 375 -17.78 -29.83 -28.10
N THR A 376 -16.78 -29.83 -28.98
CA THR A 376 -16.54 -30.91 -29.95
C THR A 376 -15.88 -32.13 -29.32
N TYR A 377 -14.84 -31.91 -28.53
CA TYR A 377 -13.97 -32.97 -28.01
C TYR A 377 -14.21 -33.27 -26.53
N GLY A 378 -14.98 -32.43 -25.84
CA GLY A 378 -15.21 -32.52 -24.39
C GLY A 378 -14.03 -31.98 -23.57
N THR A 379 -14.30 -31.72 -22.28
CA THR A 379 -13.30 -31.21 -21.34
C THR A 379 -13.09 -32.13 -20.15
N ARG A 380 -11.92 -32.01 -19.54
CA ARG A 380 -11.54 -32.66 -18.29
C ARG A 380 -10.90 -31.64 -17.36
N LYS A 381 -11.23 -31.74 -16.07
CA LYS A 381 -10.64 -30.90 -15.02
C LYS A 381 -9.19 -31.32 -14.76
N LEU A 382 -8.28 -30.35 -14.66
CA LEU A 382 -6.91 -30.59 -14.21
C LEU A 382 -6.89 -30.78 -12.68
N GLU A 383 -6.65 -32.01 -12.24
CA GLU A 383 -6.58 -32.42 -10.82
C GLU A 383 -5.12 -32.63 -10.39
N ILE A 384 -4.27 -31.68 -10.76
CA ILE A 384 -2.83 -31.71 -10.47
C ILE A 384 -2.47 -30.37 -9.85
N VAL A 385 -1.76 -30.39 -8.72
CA VAL A 385 -1.32 -29.19 -8.02
C VAL A 385 0.18 -29.27 -7.73
N LYS A 386 0.86 -28.15 -7.90
CA LYS A 386 2.22 -27.95 -7.43
C LYS A 386 2.21 -27.45 -5.99
N LEU A 387 2.95 -28.12 -5.13
CA LEU A 387 3.14 -27.76 -3.72
C LEU A 387 4.62 -27.50 -3.46
N ILE A 388 4.98 -26.27 -3.06
CA ILE A 388 6.34 -25.90 -2.67
C ILE A 388 6.45 -25.90 -1.14
N LEU A 389 7.45 -26.60 -0.63
CA LEU A 389 7.87 -26.56 0.77
C LEU A 389 9.06 -25.59 0.91
N VAL A 390 8.89 -24.53 1.71
CA VAL A 390 9.92 -23.52 1.99
C VAL A 390 10.19 -23.39 3.49
N GLY A 391 11.38 -22.90 3.85
CA GLY A 391 11.82 -22.74 5.23
C GLY A 391 13.30 -23.09 5.43
N ASN A 392 13.83 -22.80 6.62
CA ASN A 392 15.25 -23.01 6.95
C ASN A 392 15.71 -24.47 6.79
N SER A 393 17.04 -24.65 6.78
CA SER A 393 17.65 -25.98 6.87
C SER A 393 17.18 -26.73 8.12
N LYS A 394 17.04 -28.05 8.01
CA LYS A 394 16.67 -28.95 9.11
C LYS A 394 15.32 -28.68 9.81
N VAL A 395 14.49 -27.76 9.33
CA VAL A 395 13.15 -27.49 9.91
C VAL A 395 12.19 -28.69 9.80
N GLY A 396 12.43 -29.60 8.86
CA GLY A 396 11.67 -30.84 8.66
C GLY A 396 10.86 -30.91 7.36
N LYS A 397 11.27 -30.21 6.29
CA LYS A 397 10.60 -30.21 4.98
C LYS A 397 10.57 -31.61 4.35
N THR A 398 11.72 -32.28 4.28
CA THR A 398 11.84 -33.65 3.79
C THR A 398 11.02 -34.63 4.63
N ASN A 399 11.06 -34.51 5.95
CA ASN A 399 10.23 -35.33 6.84
C ASN A 399 8.73 -35.10 6.61
N LEU A 400 8.31 -33.87 6.31
CA LEU A 400 6.92 -33.58 5.96
C LEU A 400 6.56 -34.23 4.62
N SER A 401 7.40 -34.08 3.58
CA SER A 401 7.20 -34.73 2.27
C SER A 401 7.07 -36.25 2.38
N GLU A 402 7.92 -36.91 3.18
CA GLU A 402 7.81 -38.34 3.46
C GLU A 402 6.54 -38.71 4.22
N PHE A 403 6.20 -37.92 5.25
CA PHE A 403 4.98 -38.13 6.05
C PHE A 403 3.72 -38.07 5.19
N LEU A 404 3.60 -37.06 4.33
CA LEU A 404 2.44 -36.88 3.45
C LEU A 404 2.27 -38.05 2.48
N ARG A 405 3.38 -38.59 1.96
CA ARG A 405 3.37 -39.75 1.05
C ARG A 405 3.22 -41.10 1.77
N GLY A 406 3.09 -41.12 3.09
CA GLY A 406 3.02 -42.37 3.86
C GLY A 406 4.33 -43.16 3.90
N VAL A 407 5.46 -42.54 3.59
CA VAL A 407 6.79 -43.16 3.64
C VAL A 407 7.30 -43.16 5.08
N LYS A 408 8.06 -44.20 5.46
CA LYS A 408 8.65 -44.30 6.80
C LYS A 408 9.70 -43.20 6.98
N LEU A 409 9.46 -42.32 7.97
CA LEU A 409 10.38 -41.23 8.32
C LEU A 409 11.79 -41.74 8.61
N ALA A 410 12.77 -41.25 7.86
CA ALA A 410 14.17 -41.53 8.16
C ALA A 410 14.62 -40.74 9.41
N ARG A 411 15.52 -41.34 10.21
CA ARG A 411 16.08 -40.68 11.41
C ARG A 411 17.15 -39.65 11.06
N ASN A 412 17.91 -39.90 9.99
CA ASN A 412 18.95 -39.03 9.47
C ASN A 412 18.73 -38.90 7.96
N HIS A 413 18.62 -37.65 7.48
CA HIS A 413 18.67 -37.34 6.07
C HIS A 413 20.06 -36.80 5.74
N ASN A 414 20.59 -37.18 4.58
CA ASN A 414 21.58 -36.34 3.93
C ASN A 414 20.90 -35.02 3.55
N SER A 415 21.59 -33.90 3.67
CA SER A 415 21.04 -32.59 3.36
C SER A 415 20.47 -32.55 1.94
N THR A 416 19.20 -32.18 1.78
CA THR A 416 18.56 -32.01 0.46
C THR A 416 19.32 -30.93 -0.32
N HIS A 417 19.85 -31.30 -1.48
CA HIS A 417 20.63 -30.41 -2.33
C HIS A 417 19.73 -29.79 -3.40
N LEU A 418 19.66 -28.46 -3.45
CA LEU A 418 18.86 -27.66 -4.39
C LEU A 418 17.35 -27.93 -4.33
N LEU A 419 16.87 -29.03 -4.91
CA LEU A 419 15.45 -29.34 -5.02
C LEU A 419 15.26 -30.84 -5.23
N ASP A 420 14.33 -31.44 -4.47
CA ASP A 420 13.80 -32.77 -4.72
C ASP A 420 12.31 -32.69 -5.08
N ILE A 421 11.88 -33.39 -6.13
CA ILE A 421 10.49 -33.38 -6.59
C ILE A 421 9.89 -34.77 -6.40
N GLN A 422 8.81 -34.83 -5.62
CA GLN A 422 8.15 -36.07 -5.25
C GLN A 422 6.66 -36.00 -5.60
N ARG A 423 6.10 -37.12 -6.09
CA ARG A 423 4.67 -37.24 -6.37
C ARG A 423 3.92 -37.78 -5.15
N TRP A 424 2.78 -37.17 -4.86
CA TRP A 424 1.87 -37.58 -3.80
C TRP A 424 0.46 -37.74 -4.35
N ASP A 425 -0.02 -38.98 -4.39
CA ASP A 425 -1.41 -39.29 -4.68
C ASP A 425 -2.26 -38.97 -3.44
N ALA A 426 -2.89 -37.80 -3.45
CA ALA A 426 -3.65 -37.25 -2.34
C ALA A 426 -5.17 -37.32 -2.60
N SER A 427 -5.96 -37.17 -1.54
CA SER A 427 -7.41 -36.99 -1.64
C SER A 427 -7.88 -35.89 -0.70
N PHE A 428 -8.43 -34.82 -1.28
CA PHE A 428 -9.00 -33.69 -0.55
C PHE A 428 -10.50 -33.60 -0.84
N GLY A 429 -11.21 -34.69 -0.59
CA GLY A 429 -12.61 -34.91 -1.01
C GLY A 429 -12.75 -35.41 -2.46
N LYS A 430 -11.72 -35.25 -3.29
CA LYS A 430 -11.57 -35.83 -4.63
C LYS A 430 -10.11 -36.29 -4.83
N PRO A 431 -9.83 -37.31 -5.66
CA PRO A 431 -8.47 -37.70 -6.02
C PRO A 431 -7.70 -36.52 -6.64
N MET A 432 -6.45 -36.34 -6.26
CA MET A 432 -5.61 -35.27 -6.79
C MET A 432 -4.14 -35.65 -6.73
N LEU A 433 -3.40 -35.36 -7.81
CA LEU A 433 -1.96 -35.54 -7.83
C LEU A 433 -1.27 -34.28 -7.34
N VAL A 434 -0.42 -34.40 -6.32
CA VAL A 434 0.37 -33.29 -5.79
C VAL A 434 1.84 -33.50 -6.12
N ASN A 435 2.42 -32.57 -6.87
CA ASN A 435 3.86 -32.50 -7.12
C ASN A 435 4.51 -31.68 -6.02
N ILE A 436 5.15 -32.36 -5.07
CA ILE A 436 5.82 -31.75 -3.91
C ILE A 436 7.24 -31.35 -4.31
N PHE A 437 7.54 -30.07 -4.23
CA PHE A 437 8.86 -29.47 -4.40
C PHE A 437 9.45 -29.25 -3.00
N ASP A 438 10.39 -30.11 -2.61
CA ASP A 438 11.17 -29.98 -1.38
C ASP A 438 12.46 -29.21 -1.67
N PHE A 439 12.45 -27.91 -1.37
CA PHE A 439 13.63 -27.07 -1.56
C PHE A 439 14.72 -27.37 -0.54
N GLY A 440 15.98 -27.37 -0.99
CA GLY A 440 17.13 -27.45 -0.10
C GLY A 440 17.13 -26.28 0.86
N GLY A 441 17.23 -26.52 2.17
CA GLY A 441 17.20 -25.44 3.17
C GLY A 441 18.50 -24.64 3.28
N GLN A 442 19.48 -24.87 2.41
CA GLN A 442 20.77 -24.19 2.42
C GLN A 442 20.66 -22.84 1.71
N ASP A 443 21.13 -21.79 2.37
CA ASP A 443 20.98 -20.38 1.99
C ASP A 443 21.52 -20.04 0.60
N TYR A 444 22.50 -20.78 0.10
CA TYR A 444 23.12 -20.54 -1.21
C TYR A 444 22.32 -21.11 -2.39
N TYR A 445 21.26 -21.90 -2.15
CA TYR A 445 20.33 -22.35 -3.19
C TYR A 445 19.08 -21.47 -3.32
N HIS A 446 18.83 -20.55 -2.38
CA HIS A 446 17.59 -19.75 -2.34
C HIS A 446 17.32 -19.00 -3.65
N ASP A 447 18.36 -18.43 -4.27
CA ASP A 447 18.23 -17.71 -5.54
C ASP A 447 17.89 -18.65 -6.71
N ALA A 448 18.35 -19.90 -6.69
CA ALA A 448 18.00 -20.88 -7.72
C ALA A 448 16.55 -21.38 -7.58
N HIS A 449 16.00 -21.44 -6.36
CA HIS A 449 14.60 -21.81 -6.16
C HIS A 449 13.63 -20.86 -6.87
N ARG A 450 14.05 -19.61 -7.07
CA ARG A 450 13.27 -18.55 -7.73
C ARG A 450 12.67 -18.96 -9.07
N MET A 451 13.40 -19.77 -9.84
CA MET A 451 12.96 -20.29 -11.13
C MET A 451 11.64 -21.08 -11.01
N TYR A 452 11.35 -21.63 -9.84
CA TYR A 452 10.19 -22.48 -9.61
C TYR A 452 9.02 -21.79 -8.92
N TYR A 453 9.10 -20.52 -8.53
CA TYR A 453 7.96 -19.82 -7.94
C TYR A 453 6.94 -19.45 -9.03
N SER A 454 5.66 -19.68 -8.76
CA SER A 454 4.55 -19.23 -9.60
C SER A 454 3.30 -18.94 -8.78
N HIS A 455 2.37 -18.16 -9.36
CA HIS A 455 1.12 -17.77 -8.71
C HIS A 455 0.17 -18.97 -8.49
N ASP A 456 0.20 -19.95 -9.39
CA ASP A 456 -0.62 -21.16 -9.32
C ASP A 456 0.07 -22.29 -8.55
N THR A 457 0.58 -21.98 -7.37
CA THR A 457 1.30 -22.93 -6.52
C THR A 457 0.82 -22.84 -5.08
N ALA A 458 0.67 -23.99 -4.42
CA ALA A 458 0.46 -24.08 -2.99
C ALA A 458 1.80 -23.90 -2.28
N TYR A 459 1.88 -23.05 -1.26
CA TYR A 459 3.08 -22.83 -0.47
C TYR A 459 2.86 -23.25 0.98
N ILE A 460 3.69 -24.17 1.47
CA ILE A 460 3.78 -24.46 2.90
C ILE A 460 5.12 -23.93 3.39
N LEU A 461 5.05 -22.94 4.29
CA LEU A 461 6.21 -22.38 4.97
C LEU A 461 6.40 -23.06 6.31
N LEU A 462 7.44 -23.88 6.41
CA LEU A 462 7.83 -24.55 7.63
C LEU A 462 8.79 -23.66 8.44
N TRP A 463 8.54 -23.55 9.74
CA TRP A 463 9.44 -22.88 10.67
C TRP A 463 9.53 -23.63 12.01
N ASP A 464 10.60 -23.38 12.76
CA ASP A 464 10.77 -23.85 14.15
C ASP A 464 11.39 -22.74 15.01
N THR A 465 11.26 -22.84 16.33
CA THR A 465 11.70 -21.79 17.25
C THR A 465 13.22 -21.60 17.28
N ALA A 466 14.00 -22.67 17.07
CA ALA A 466 15.45 -22.62 17.20
C ALA A 466 16.10 -21.86 16.03
N THR A 467 15.58 -22.04 14.82
CA THR A 467 16.15 -21.47 13.59
C THR A 467 15.48 -20.16 13.15
N ASN A 468 14.45 -19.68 13.86
CA ASN A 468 13.68 -18.48 13.48
C ASN A 468 14.39 -17.15 13.85
N ASN A 469 15.61 -16.97 13.36
CA ASN A 469 16.44 -15.78 13.55
C ASN A 469 17.54 -15.76 12.48
N TYR A 470 18.31 -14.67 12.42
CA TYR A 470 19.54 -14.65 11.62
C TYR A 470 20.68 -15.32 12.42
N SER A 471 21.02 -16.57 12.07
CA SER A 471 22.15 -17.30 12.64
C SER A 471 22.96 -18.05 11.59
N GLU A 472 24.20 -18.39 11.91
CA GLU A 472 25.05 -19.27 11.12
C GLU A 472 25.11 -20.65 11.78
N GLU A 473 25.02 -21.71 10.98
CA GLU A 473 25.24 -23.09 11.40
C GLU A 473 26.37 -23.71 10.58
N ILE A 474 27.20 -24.50 11.27
CA ILE A 474 28.33 -25.18 10.66
C ILE A 474 27.98 -26.65 10.46
N GLU A 475 27.96 -27.10 9.20
CA GLU A 475 27.88 -28.50 8.84
C GLU A 475 29.29 -29.11 8.79
N THR A 476 29.63 -29.91 9.80
CA THR A 476 30.82 -30.75 9.81
C THR A 476 30.53 -32.05 9.05
N THR A 477 30.96 -32.12 7.80
CA THR A 477 30.88 -33.38 7.03
C THR A 477 32.15 -34.19 7.27
N ALA A 478 32.03 -35.40 7.84
CA ALA A 478 33.18 -36.28 8.07
C ALA A 478 33.87 -36.60 6.74
N GLY A 479 35.15 -36.22 6.61
CA GLY A 479 35.97 -36.53 5.43
C GLY A 479 36.03 -35.45 4.34
N GLN A 480 35.42 -34.27 4.53
CA GLN A 480 35.67 -33.11 3.66
C GLN A 480 36.59 -32.08 4.33
N PRO A 481 37.51 -31.41 3.59
CA PRO A 481 38.52 -30.53 4.19
C PRO A 481 37.97 -29.21 4.74
N THR A 482 36.68 -28.90 4.54
CA THR A 482 36.10 -27.60 4.85
C THR A 482 34.74 -27.73 5.51
N ASN A 483 34.61 -27.15 6.70
CA ASN A 483 33.35 -26.89 7.37
C ASN A 483 32.48 -25.98 6.49
N LEU A 484 31.25 -26.42 6.18
CA LEU A 484 30.30 -25.60 5.41
C LEU A 484 29.47 -24.76 6.38
N VAL A 485 29.46 -23.44 6.17
CA VAL A 485 28.62 -22.52 6.94
C VAL A 485 27.37 -22.21 6.11
N TYR A 486 26.20 -22.51 6.64
CA TYR A 486 24.91 -22.08 6.07
C TYR A 486 24.18 -21.15 7.04
N GLU A 487 23.26 -20.37 6.49
CA GLU A 487 22.59 -19.29 7.20
C GLU A 487 21.10 -19.62 7.43
N ASN A 488 20.61 -19.34 8.64
CA ASN A 488 19.19 -19.37 8.98
C ASN A 488 18.59 -17.97 8.87
N TYR A 489 17.29 -17.93 8.63
CA TYR A 489 16.53 -16.70 8.45
C TYR A 489 15.24 -16.71 9.28
N PRO A 490 14.75 -15.54 9.72
CA PRO A 490 13.45 -15.44 10.38
C PRO A 490 12.30 -15.76 9.42
N LEU A 491 11.14 -16.13 9.96
CA LEU A 491 9.91 -16.45 9.21
C LEU A 491 9.54 -15.36 8.19
N ALA A 492 9.69 -14.09 8.61
CA ALA A 492 9.35 -12.94 7.78
C ALA A 492 10.19 -12.89 6.49
N TYR A 493 11.44 -13.34 6.52
CA TYR A 493 12.28 -13.49 5.32
C TYR A 493 11.62 -14.40 4.29
N TRP A 494 11.12 -15.55 4.72
CA TRP A 494 10.52 -16.52 3.82
C TRP A 494 9.19 -16.05 3.24
N LEU A 495 8.35 -15.39 4.06
CA LEU A 495 7.10 -14.79 3.60
C LEU A 495 7.36 -13.69 2.55
N GLU A 496 8.33 -12.81 2.80
CA GLU A 496 8.71 -11.78 1.83
C GLU A 496 9.37 -12.38 0.58
N SER A 497 10.16 -13.45 0.72
CA SER A 497 10.75 -14.15 -0.42
C SER A 497 9.67 -14.71 -1.37
N ILE A 498 8.63 -15.35 -0.82
CA ILE A 498 7.50 -15.83 -1.62
C ILE A 498 6.84 -14.64 -2.33
N ASN A 499 6.43 -13.62 -1.58
CA ASN A 499 5.71 -12.46 -2.14
C ASN A 499 6.52 -11.73 -3.22
N TYR A 500 7.82 -11.62 -3.02
CA TYR A 500 8.70 -10.96 -3.97
C TYR A 500 8.89 -11.74 -5.27
N ASN A 501 9.11 -13.05 -5.19
CA ASN A 501 9.27 -13.87 -6.39
C ASN A 501 7.97 -13.96 -7.21
N LEU A 502 6.84 -13.66 -6.60
CA LEU A 502 5.54 -13.55 -7.25
C LEU A 502 5.25 -12.14 -7.77
N ALA A 503 5.85 -11.09 -7.20
CA ALA A 503 5.73 -9.75 -7.77
C ALA A 503 6.42 -9.72 -9.15
N ASP A 504 5.67 -9.39 -10.21
CA ASP A 504 6.02 -9.41 -11.66
C ASP A 504 7.30 -8.63 -12.10
N LYS A 505 8.18 -8.24 -11.18
CA LYS A 505 9.26 -7.25 -11.36
C LYS A 505 10.57 -7.76 -11.96
N PHE A 506 10.67 -9.06 -12.27
CA PHE A 506 11.88 -9.61 -12.88
C PHE A 506 11.71 -10.06 -14.33
N ARG A 507 10.62 -9.66 -14.98
CA ARG A 507 10.68 -9.50 -16.44
C ARG A 507 11.60 -8.32 -16.75
N PRO A 508 12.48 -8.42 -17.75
CA PRO A 508 13.41 -7.36 -18.10
C PRO A 508 12.73 -5.99 -18.21
N MET A 509 13.45 -5.02 -17.68
CA MET A 509 13.16 -3.60 -17.52
C MET A 509 12.67 -2.91 -18.80
N TYR A 510 11.39 -3.09 -19.19
CA TYR A 510 10.64 -2.16 -20.06
C TYR A 510 9.13 -2.27 -19.79
N LYS A 511 8.64 -1.49 -18.83
CA LYS A 511 7.34 -0.77 -18.87
C LYS A 511 7.09 -0.09 -17.52
N THR A 512 7.02 1.22 -17.56
CA THR A 512 6.60 2.09 -16.46
C THR A 512 5.08 2.04 -16.36
N ASP A 513 4.55 1.37 -15.33
CA ASP A 513 3.22 1.71 -14.84
C ASP A 513 3.18 1.58 -13.32
N THR A 514 3.35 2.73 -12.67
CA THR A 514 3.20 2.92 -11.23
C THR A 514 1.72 3.06 -10.90
N SER A 515 1.04 1.94 -10.71
CA SER A 515 -0.14 1.89 -9.85
C SER A 515 -0.05 0.67 -8.94
N MET A 516 0.28 0.93 -7.67
CA MET A 516 0.16 -0.06 -6.61
C MET A 516 -1.32 -0.37 -6.43
N THR A 517 -1.78 -1.53 -6.91
CA THR A 517 -3.00 -2.19 -6.40
C THR A 517 -2.81 -3.70 -6.43
N SER A 518 -3.23 -4.33 -5.32
CA SER A 518 -3.17 -5.74 -4.92
C SER A 518 -2.95 -6.79 -6.04
N SER A 519 -1.70 -7.15 -6.32
CA SER A 519 -1.42 -8.44 -6.96
C SER A 519 -1.57 -9.52 -5.90
N THR A 520 -2.63 -10.31 -6.01
CA THR A 520 -2.92 -11.49 -5.18
C THR A 520 -1.69 -12.41 -5.11
N THR A 521 -0.92 -12.32 -4.02
CA THR A 521 0.19 -13.24 -3.76
C THR A 521 -0.38 -14.62 -3.41
N ALA A 522 0.30 -15.68 -3.83
CA ALA A 522 -0.17 -17.05 -3.65
C ALA A 522 -0.39 -17.35 -2.15
N PRO A 523 -1.45 -18.10 -1.78
CA PRO A 523 -1.78 -18.29 -0.37
C PRO A 523 -0.75 -19.19 0.31
N VAL A 524 -0.31 -18.83 1.52
CA VAL A 524 0.74 -19.53 2.26
C VAL A 524 0.18 -20.15 3.52
N LEU A 525 0.37 -21.46 3.70
CA LEU A 525 0.12 -22.14 4.97
C LEU A 525 1.39 -22.08 5.83
N VAL A 526 1.33 -21.41 6.97
CA VAL A 526 2.46 -21.30 7.90
C VAL A 526 2.40 -22.45 8.90
N LEU A 527 3.39 -23.35 8.84
CA LEU A 527 3.45 -24.57 9.62
C LEU A 527 4.62 -24.53 10.61
N GLN A 528 4.32 -24.48 11.90
CA GLN A 528 5.31 -24.64 12.96
C GLN A 528 5.57 -26.13 13.22
N ASN A 529 6.81 -26.57 13.04
CA ASN A 529 7.24 -27.92 13.39
C ASN A 529 8.01 -27.91 14.73
N LYS A 530 8.25 -29.10 15.29
CA LYS A 530 9.07 -29.33 16.49
C LYS A 530 8.54 -28.62 17.75
N ILE A 531 7.22 -28.49 17.89
CA ILE A 531 6.59 -27.88 19.08
C ILE A 531 6.90 -28.62 20.40
N ASP A 532 7.43 -29.84 20.32
CA ASP A 532 7.93 -30.60 21.45
C ASP A 532 9.28 -30.12 21.98
N LEU A 533 10.06 -29.38 21.17
CA LEU A 533 11.39 -28.88 21.51
C LEU A 533 11.40 -27.39 21.90
N GLY A 534 10.29 -26.67 21.75
CA GLY A 534 10.17 -25.26 22.16
C GLY A 534 8.79 -24.65 21.92
N GLU A 535 8.38 -23.75 22.81
CA GLU A 535 7.10 -23.03 22.75
C GLU A 535 7.26 -21.62 22.17
N GLY A 536 7.70 -21.48 20.92
CA GLY A 536 7.61 -20.20 20.22
C GLY A 536 6.18 -19.96 19.72
N ARG A 537 5.48 -18.92 20.19
CA ARG A 537 4.19 -18.51 19.61
C ARG A 537 4.39 -17.28 18.74
N LEU A 538 3.87 -17.32 17.52
CA LEU A 538 3.83 -16.16 16.63
C LEU A 538 2.67 -15.24 17.00
N ASN A 539 2.85 -13.93 16.80
CA ASN A 539 1.74 -12.99 16.75
C ASN A 539 1.00 -13.15 15.42
N GLN A 540 0.05 -14.09 15.39
CA GLN A 540 -0.69 -14.42 14.17
C GLN A 540 -1.52 -13.25 13.63
N GLN A 541 -2.06 -12.41 14.51
CA GLN A 541 -2.84 -11.24 14.09
C GLN A 541 -1.97 -10.22 13.36
N GLU A 542 -0.81 -9.90 13.92
CA GLU A 542 0.16 -8.98 13.30
C GLU A 542 0.68 -9.53 11.98
N LEU A 543 1.04 -10.82 11.92
CA LEU A 543 1.50 -11.46 10.69
C LEU A 543 0.41 -11.51 9.62
N SER A 544 -0.84 -11.82 9.97
CA SER A 544 -1.95 -11.82 8.99
C SER A 544 -2.31 -10.41 8.51
N GLN A 545 -2.12 -9.38 9.34
CA GLN A 545 -2.28 -7.99 8.91
C GLN A 545 -1.14 -7.56 7.97
N GLN A 546 0.10 -7.96 8.27
CA GLN A 546 1.28 -7.61 7.48
C GLN A 546 1.36 -8.42 6.17
N TYR A 547 0.94 -9.68 6.20
CA TYR A 547 0.99 -10.61 5.08
C TYR A 547 -0.41 -11.21 4.81
N PRO A 548 -1.27 -10.49 4.05
CA PRO A 548 -2.66 -10.91 3.80
C PRO A 548 -2.81 -12.24 3.07
N ASN A 549 -1.75 -12.76 2.45
CA ASN A 549 -1.75 -14.04 1.77
C ASN A 549 -1.49 -15.24 2.67
N ILE A 550 -1.28 -15.04 3.98
CA ILE A 550 -1.26 -16.17 4.91
C ILE A 550 -2.67 -16.77 4.96
N ALA A 551 -2.81 -18.01 4.47
CA ALA A 551 -4.06 -18.74 4.46
C ALA A 551 -4.42 -19.32 5.84
N GLY A 552 -3.41 -19.59 6.67
CA GLY A 552 -3.62 -20.12 8.01
C GLY A 552 -2.32 -20.47 8.72
N PHE A 553 -2.46 -20.81 10.00
CA PHE A 553 -1.37 -21.26 10.85
C PHE A 553 -1.67 -22.66 11.39
N PHE A 554 -0.66 -23.52 11.38
CA PHE A 554 -0.75 -24.84 11.99
C PHE A 554 0.52 -25.14 12.79
N SER A 555 0.39 -25.87 13.89
CA SER A 555 1.55 -26.25 14.71
C SER A 555 1.51 -27.72 15.08
N MET A 556 2.65 -28.40 14.93
CA MET A 556 2.77 -29.84 15.07
C MET A 556 4.18 -30.30 15.43
N SER A 557 4.30 -31.58 15.75
CA SER A 557 5.60 -32.26 15.80
C SER A 557 5.51 -33.56 15.04
N LEU A 558 6.26 -33.66 13.94
CA LEU A 558 6.37 -34.89 13.15
C LEU A 558 7.00 -36.03 13.98
N THR A 559 8.10 -35.75 14.65
CA THR A 559 8.87 -36.74 15.41
C THR A 559 8.09 -37.27 16.61
N ALA A 560 7.46 -36.38 17.38
CA ALA A 560 6.64 -36.77 18.54
C ALA A 560 5.20 -37.16 18.16
N ARG A 561 4.86 -37.13 16.85
CA ARG A 561 3.51 -37.37 16.31
C ARG A 561 2.40 -36.56 17.02
N LYS A 562 2.73 -35.34 17.45
CA LYS A 562 1.76 -34.42 18.09
C LYS A 562 0.97 -33.67 17.02
N ARG A 563 -0.35 -33.70 17.14
CA ARG A 563 -1.32 -33.02 16.24
C ARG A 563 -1.26 -33.46 14.76
N THR A 564 -0.50 -34.49 14.41
CA THR A 564 -0.37 -34.97 13.02
C THR A 564 -1.65 -35.56 12.45
N GLN A 565 -2.56 -36.06 13.29
CA GLN A 565 -3.86 -36.61 12.88
C GLN A 565 -4.78 -35.56 12.21
N ILE A 566 -4.68 -34.30 12.63
CA ILE A 566 -5.52 -33.20 12.15
C ILE A 566 -4.88 -32.52 10.92
N LEU A 567 -3.61 -32.82 10.61
CA LEU A 567 -2.90 -32.19 9.48
C LEU A 567 -3.63 -32.41 8.15
N ASN A 568 -4.20 -33.59 7.93
CA ASN A 568 -4.91 -33.87 6.68
C ASN A 568 -6.18 -33.03 6.52
N GLU A 569 -6.90 -32.74 7.61
CA GLU A 569 -8.07 -31.84 7.61
C GLU A 569 -7.63 -30.41 7.27
N VAL A 570 -6.57 -29.91 7.92
CA VAL A 570 -6.01 -28.58 7.64
C VAL A 570 -5.53 -28.45 6.19
N LEU A 571 -4.86 -29.47 5.67
CA LEU A 571 -4.44 -29.49 4.26
C LEU A 571 -5.64 -29.59 3.33
N THR A 572 -6.69 -30.31 3.69
CA THR A 572 -7.94 -30.36 2.91
C THR A 572 -8.58 -28.99 2.83
N ASP A 573 -8.73 -28.29 3.96
CA ASP A 573 -9.29 -26.94 4.01
C ASP A 573 -8.42 -25.96 3.23
N TYR A 574 -7.10 -26.01 3.41
CA TYR A 574 -6.14 -25.20 2.67
C TYR A 574 -6.24 -25.45 1.16
N MET A 575 -6.12 -26.70 0.71
CA MET A 575 -6.14 -27.07 -0.72
C MET A 575 -7.51 -26.81 -1.37
N ASN A 576 -8.62 -26.88 -0.64
CA ASN A 576 -9.94 -26.52 -1.15
C ASN A 576 -10.15 -25.00 -1.24
N ALA A 577 -9.52 -24.22 -0.35
CA ALA A 577 -9.50 -22.76 -0.45
C ALA A 577 -8.59 -22.27 -1.60
N LEU A 578 -7.56 -23.05 -1.92
CA LEU A 578 -6.71 -22.86 -3.09
C LEU A 578 -7.47 -23.25 -4.37
N ASN A 579 -7.92 -22.28 -5.17
CA ASN A 579 -8.51 -22.60 -6.48
C ASN A 579 -7.44 -22.92 -7.54
N LEU A 580 -6.44 -23.72 -7.17
CA LEU A 580 -5.29 -24.12 -7.99
C LEU A 580 -5.63 -25.29 -8.93
N SER A 581 -6.58 -26.15 -8.54
CA SER A 581 -7.04 -27.29 -9.36
C SER A 581 -8.46 -27.06 -9.86
N GLY A 582 -8.56 -26.52 -11.08
CA GLY A 582 -9.86 -26.44 -11.72
C GLY A 582 -9.91 -26.10 -13.19
N ARG A 583 -8.76 -25.81 -13.80
CA ARG A 583 -8.62 -25.55 -15.23
C ARG A 583 -9.35 -26.63 -16.03
N GLN A 584 -10.27 -26.21 -16.89
CA GLN A 584 -10.96 -27.08 -17.83
C GLN A 584 -10.08 -27.22 -19.06
N LEU A 585 -9.51 -28.40 -19.26
CA LEU A 585 -8.67 -28.71 -20.42
C LEU A 585 -9.48 -29.48 -21.43
N ILE A 586 -9.20 -29.26 -22.71
CA ILE A 586 -9.80 -30.08 -23.76
C ILE A 586 -9.19 -31.49 -23.68
N ASN A 587 -9.95 -32.53 -24.02
CA ASN A 587 -9.51 -33.91 -23.83
C ASN A 587 -8.17 -34.25 -24.55
N PHE A 588 -7.90 -33.67 -25.73
CA PHE A 588 -6.62 -33.86 -26.42
C PHE A 588 -5.45 -33.13 -25.74
N GLU A 589 -5.70 -32.00 -25.07
CA GLU A 589 -4.70 -31.29 -24.26
C GLU A 589 -4.34 -32.12 -23.03
N TYR A 590 -5.35 -32.69 -22.37
CA TYR A 590 -5.15 -33.59 -21.24
C TYR A 590 -4.32 -34.83 -21.65
N LYS A 591 -4.54 -35.37 -22.87
CA LYS A 591 -3.74 -36.48 -23.41
C LYS A 591 -2.26 -36.15 -23.47
N ILE A 592 -1.88 -34.92 -23.83
CA ILE A 592 -0.49 -34.47 -23.82
C ILE A 592 0.05 -34.45 -22.38
N ILE A 593 -0.70 -33.88 -21.45
CA ILE A 593 -0.28 -33.81 -20.04
C ILE A 593 -0.08 -35.21 -19.45
N ASP A 594 -1.03 -36.11 -19.69
CA ASP A 594 -0.97 -37.51 -19.23
C ASP A 594 0.25 -38.24 -19.81
N ASP A 595 0.58 -37.99 -21.09
CA ASP A 595 1.77 -38.55 -21.73
C ASP A 595 3.08 -38.11 -21.05
N TYR A 596 3.24 -36.80 -20.79
CA TYR A 596 4.41 -36.27 -20.08
C TYR A 596 4.49 -36.72 -18.62
N LEU A 597 3.36 -37.06 -17.99
CA LEU A 597 3.33 -37.56 -16.62
C LEU A 597 3.71 -39.04 -16.53
N THR A 598 3.29 -39.85 -17.51
CA THR A 598 3.33 -41.31 -17.41
C THR A 598 4.49 -41.95 -18.17
N LYS A 599 4.98 -41.33 -19.25
CA LYS A 599 6.03 -41.92 -20.09
C LYS A 599 7.42 -41.39 -19.74
N PRO A 600 8.44 -42.26 -19.64
CA PRO A 600 9.82 -41.82 -19.50
C PRO A 600 10.29 -41.12 -20.78
N ARG A 601 11.04 -40.04 -20.62
CA ARG A 601 11.58 -39.23 -21.72
C ARG A 601 13.09 -39.02 -21.53
N PRO A 602 13.88 -38.80 -22.58
CA PRO A 602 15.24 -38.31 -22.41
C PRO A 602 15.22 -36.83 -22.00
N PHE A 603 16.26 -36.39 -21.28
CA PHE A 603 16.46 -34.97 -21.03
C PHE A 603 16.88 -34.27 -22.31
N GLN A 604 16.13 -33.26 -22.70
CA GLN A 604 16.39 -32.40 -23.84
C GLN A 604 15.95 -30.98 -23.50
N ALA A 605 16.68 -30.00 -24.03
CA ALA A 605 16.22 -28.62 -24.14
C ALA A 605 15.77 -28.43 -25.59
N ILE A 606 14.46 -28.34 -25.81
CA ILE A 606 13.87 -28.28 -27.15
C ILE A 606 13.22 -26.92 -27.39
N THR A 607 13.18 -26.49 -28.66
CA THR A 607 12.48 -25.27 -29.03
C THR A 607 10.97 -25.43 -28.91
N LEU A 608 10.23 -24.32 -28.90
CA LEU A 608 8.77 -24.38 -28.93
C LEU A 608 8.23 -25.08 -30.20
N ASP A 609 8.93 -24.99 -31.32
CA ASP A 609 8.57 -25.66 -32.58
C ASP A 609 8.71 -27.18 -32.48
N ASP A 610 9.81 -27.66 -31.89
CA ASP A 610 10.03 -29.09 -31.66
C ASP A 610 8.99 -29.64 -30.66
N PHE A 611 8.70 -28.89 -29.60
CA PHE A 611 7.66 -29.24 -28.63
C PHE A 611 6.27 -29.31 -29.27
N TRP A 612 5.94 -28.38 -30.17
CA TRP A 612 4.70 -28.41 -30.93
C TRP A 612 4.59 -29.66 -31.81
N ALA A 613 5.67 -30.04 -32.52
CA ALA A 613 5.72 -31.25 -33.32
C ALA A 613 5.53 -32.53 -32.46
N GLU A 614 6.16 -32.59 -31.28
CA GLU A 614 5.94 -33.69 -30.32
C GLU A 614 4.47 -33.77 -29.88
N CYS A 615 3.85 -32.63 -29.54
CA CYS A 615 2.44 -32.59 -29.13
C CYS A 615 1.50 -33.12 -30.22
N GLN A 616 1.75 -32.76 -31.49
CA GLN A 616 0.97 -33.29 -32.62
C GLN A 616 1.09 -34.80 -32.76
N GLN A 617 2.29 -35.35 -32.56
CA GLN A 617 2.51 -36.79 -32.55
C GLN A 617 1.80 -37.50 -31.39
N ILE A 618 1.72 -36.89 -30.21
CA ILE A 618 0.99 -37.44 -29.06
C ILE A 618 -0.52 -37.44 -29.31
N ILE A 619 -1.05 -36.34 -29.86
CA ILE A 619 -2.46 -36.24 -30.24
C ILE A 619 -2.80 -37.35 -31.24
N ASN A 620 -1.96 -37.53 -32.28
CA ASN A 620 -2.11 -38.56 -33.31
C ASN A 620 -3.52 -38.61 -33.93
N ASP A 621 -4.07 -37.43 -34.23
CA ASP A 621 -5.38 -37.29 -34.86
C ASP A 621 -5.33 -36.10 -35.84
N ALA A 622 -5.41 -36.39 -37.12
CA ALA A 622 -5.34 -35.39 -38.18
C ALA A 622 -6.59 -34.49 -38.27
N SER A 623 -7.69 -34.85 -37.59
CA SER A 623 -8.89 -34.01 -37.51
C SER A 623 -8.75 -32.86 -36.51
N ILE A 624 -7.77 -32.94 -35.60
CA ILE A 624 -7.54 -31.94 -34.56
C ILE A 624 -6.55 -30.90 -35.06
N THR A 625 -7.01 -29.66 -35.22
CA THR A 625 -6.14 -28.52 -35.52
C THR A 625 -5.44 -28.03 -34.25
N PHE A 626 -4.23 -28.55 -34.00
CA PHE A 626 -3.36 -28.14 -32.89
C PHE A 626 -2.27 -27.16 -33.37
N THR A 627 -2.32 -25.92 -32.90
CA THR A 627 -1.42 -24.84 -33.33
C THR A 627 -0.21 -24.68 -32.41
N LYS A 628 0.81 -23.92 -32.86
CA LYS A 628 1.96 -23.55 -32.01
C LYS A 628 1.54 -22.75 -30.78
N GLU A 629 0.46 -21.96 -30.86
CA GLU A 629 -0.11 -21.26 -29.71
C GLU A 629 -0.69 -22.22 -28.68
N ASN A 630 -1.36 -23.29 -29.11
CA ASN A 630 -1.78 -24.35 -28.19
C ASN A 630 -0.57 -24.98 -27.49
N ALA A 631 0.51 -25.24 -28.23
CA ALA A 631 1.75 -25.76 -27.63
C ALA A 631 2.33 -24.81 -26.57
N GLU A 632 2.35 -23.50 -26.80
CA GLU A 632 2.81 -22.52 -25.80
C GLU A 632 1.93 -22.51 -24.54
N ILE A 633 0.62 -22.65 -24.69
CA ILE A 633 -0.30 -22.74 -23.54
C ILE A 633 -0.04 -24.03 -22.75
N ILE A 634 0.15 -25.16 -23.44
CA ILE A 634 0.44 -26.45 -22.80
C ILE A 634 1.79 -26.46 -22.11
N SER A 635 2.84 -25.85 -22.69
CA SER A 635 4.15 -25.76 -22.03
C SER A 635 4.08 -24.92 -20.74
N GLN A 636 3.30 -23.83 -20.74
CA GLN A 636 3.02 -23.03 -19.54
C GLN A 636 2.26 -23.83 -18.49
N ILE A 637 1.24 -24.61 -18.87
CA ILE A 637 0.50 -25.49 -17.96
C ILE A 637 1.43 -26.55 -17.35
N LEU A 638 2.21 -27.26 -18.16
CA LEU A 638 3.17 -28.28 -17.70
C LEU A 638 4.22 -27.69 -16.75
N ASN A 639 4.68 -26.46 -17.01
CA ASN A 639 5.58 -25.72 -16.14
C ASN A 639 4.91 -25.32 -14.82
N ALA A 640 3.66 -24.85 -14.86
CA ALA A 640 2.88 -24.47 -13.68
C ALA A 640 2.65 -25.66 -12.73
N ILE A 641 2.36 -26.86 -13.27
CA ILE A 641 2.23 -28.08 -12.46
C ILE A 641 3.57 -28.73 -12.11
N GLY A 642 4.69 -28.23 -12.63
CA GLY A 642 6.04 -28.69 -12.28
C GLY A 642 6.46 -30.00 -12.94
N VAL A 643 5.97 -30.29 -14.14
CA VAL A 643 6.36 -31.50 -14.92
C VAL A 643 7.55 -31.20 -15.82
N VAL A 644 7.54 -30.05 -16.49
CA VAL A 644 8.65 -29.54 -17.32
C VAL A 644 9.10 -28.19 -16.76
N PHE A 645 10.21 -27.66 -17.28
CA PHE A 645 10.57 -26.26 -17.07
C PHE A 645 10.51 -25.53 -18.41
N TYR A 646 9.71 -24.46 -18.51
CA TYR A 646 9.57 -23.67 -19.74
C TYR A 646 10.13 -22.26 -19.54
N ASP A 647 11.27 -21.95 -20.18
CA ASP A 647 11.79 -20.58 -20.25
C ASP A 647 11.20 -19.86 -21.48
N LYS A 648 10.07 -19.20 -21.26
CA LYS A 648 9.39 -18.36 -22.26
C LYS A 648 10.26 -17.25 -22.83
N HIS A 649 11.27 -16.80 -22.09
CA HIS A 649 12.10 -15.65 -22.44
C HIS A 649 13.46 -16.08 -23.00
N ALA A 650 13.66 -17.35 -23.33
CA ALA A 650 14.83 -17.80 -24.07
C ALA A 650 14.74 -17.33 -25.53
N ASP A 651 15.88 -17.28 -26.23
CA ASP A 651 15.92 -16.98 -27.65
C ASP A 651 15.07 -17.99 -28.46
N ASN A 652 14.52 -17.57 -29.61
CA ASN A 652 13.68 -18.39 -30.51
C ASN A 652 12.33 -18.88 -29.91
N ASP A 653 11.47 -17.96 -29.46
CA ASP A 653 10.10 -18.23 -28.94
C ASP A 653 10.02 -19.09 -27.65
N GLY A 654 11.16 -19.36 -27.01
CA GLY A 654 11.26 -20.04 -25.71
C GLY A 654 11.74 -21.49 -25.79
N VAL A 655 12.28 -21.98 -24.66
CA VAL A 655 12.89 -23.32 -24.54
C VAL A 655 12.16 -24.17 -23.50
N VAL A 656 11.82 -25.40 -23.87
CA VAL A 656 11.20 -26.39 -22.99
C VAL A 656 12.25 -27.42 -22.56
N PHE A 657 12.52 -27.49 -21.27
CA PHE A 657 13.33 -28.56 -20.66
C PHE A 657 12.41 -29.71 -20.29
N THR A 658 12.53 -30.82 -21.01
CA THR A 658 11.60 -31.96 -20.93
C THR A 658 11.65 -32.72 -19.61
N GLN A 659 12.72 -32.56 -18.82
CA GLN A 659 12.87 -33.16 -17.49
C GLN A 659 13.43 -32.19 -16.46
N ILE A 660 12.56 -31.74 -15.55
CA ILE A 660 12.93 -30.83 -14.46
C ILE A 660 13.95 -31.44 -13.47
N ASN A 661 13.84 -32.75 -13.17
CA ASN A 661 14.77 -33.42 -12.26
C ASN A 661 16.19 -33.46 -12.82
N ARG A 662 16.34 -33.74 -14.12
CA ARG A 662 17.65 -33.77 -14.77
C ARG A 662 18.25 -32.37 -14.91
N LEU A 663 17.42 -31.35 -15.16
CA LEU A 663 17.85 -29.94 -15.09
C LEU A 663 18.42 -29.60 -13.70
N ASN A 664 17.74 -30.02 -12.64
CA ASN A 664 18.21 -29.82 -11.26
C ASN A 664 19.55 -30.51 -10.99
N GLU A 665 19.74 -31.73 -11.50
CA GLU A 665 21.01 -32.45 -11.38
C GLU A 665 22.15 -31.70 -12.07
N ILE A 666 21.91 -31.13 -13.25
CA ILE A 666 22.89 -30.32 -13.99
C ILE A 666 23.22 -29.03 -13.22
N ILE A 667 22.21 -28.30 -12.75
CA ILE A 667 22.41 -27.10 -11.94
C ILE A 667 23.21 -27.45 -10.68
N LYS A 668 22.87 -28.56 -10.01
CA LYS A 668 23.61 -29.05 -8.86
C LYS A 668 25.07 -29.33 -9.19
N GLU A 669 25.36 -30.00 -10.31
CA GLU A 669 26.72 -30.27 -10.74
C GLU A 669 27.53 -28.99 -10.94
N ILE A 670 26.96 -27.99 -11.63
CA ILE A 670 27.58 -26.68 -11.83
C ILE A 670 27.85 -26.01 -10.48
N MET A 671 26.88 -26.03 -9.56
CA MET A 671 27.02 -25.42 -8.24
C MET A 671 28.05 -26.16 -7.37
N ASP A 672 28.15 -27.48 -7.47
CA ASP A 672 29.15 -28.30 -6.76
C ASP A 672 30.58 -28.09 -7.30
N VAL A 673 30.71 -27.82 -8.61
CA VAL A 673 31.99 -27.39 -9.21
C VAL A 673 32.37 -26.00 -8.72
N ALA A 674 31.45 -25.03 -8.78
CA ALA A 674 31.66 -23.68 -8.28
C ALA A 674 32.05 -23.64 -6.79
N LYS A 675 31.43 -24.50 -5.99
CA LYS A 675 31.70 -24.69 -4.56
C LYS A 675 33.09 -25.26 -4.28
N ARG A 676 33.58 -26.20 -5.10
CA ARG A 676 34.89 -26.86 -4.94
C ARG A 676 36.05 -26.11 -5.60
N GLY A 677 35.77 -25.13 -6.45
CA GLY A 677 36.78 -24.36 -7.20
C GLY A 677 37.85 -23.71 -6.30
N SER A 678 38.99 -23.38 -6.91
CA SER A 678 40.24 -22.97 -6.22
C SER A 678 40.06 -21.87 -5.17
N ASP A 679 39.07 -20.99 -5.35
CA ASP A 679 38.84 -19.80 -4.53
C ASP A 679 37.38 -19.69 -4.03
N ARG A 680 36.66 -20.81 -3.88
CA ARG A 680 35.26 -20.88 -3.38
C ARG A 680 34.31 -19.91 -4.10
N GLY A 681 33.98 -20.21 -5.34
CA GLY A 681 33.06 -19.40 -6.17
C GLY A 681 33.52 -19.23 -7.61
N PHE A 682 34.83 -19.23 -7.86
CA PHE A 682 35.39 -19.21 -9.21
C PHE A 682 35.50 -20.62 -9.80
N PHE A 683 35.08 -20.80 -11.05
CA PHE A 683 35.17 -22.07 -11.76
C PHE A 683 35.22 -21.90 -13.28
N LYS A 684 35.59 -22.97 -13.98
CA LYS A 684 35.60 -23.05 -15.44
C LYS A 684 34.61 -24.10 -15.92
N LEU A 685 33.97 -23.86 -17.07
CA LEU A 685 33.04 -24.85 -17.63
C LEU A 685 33.71 -26.18 -17.99
N SER A 686 34.99 -26.16 -18.36
CA SER A 686 35.76 -27.40 -18.60
C SER A 686 35.89 -28.31 -17.37
N GLN A 687 35.55 -27.81 -16.17
CA GLN A 687 35.53 -28.59 -14.93
C GLN A 687 34.17 -29.26 -14.68
N VAL A 688 33.13 -28.87 -15.42
CA VAL A 688 31.80 -29.51 -15.40
C VAL A 688 31.82 -30.68 -16.38
N SER A 689 31.32 -31.85 -15.98
CA SER A 689 31.27 -33.00 -16.88
C SER A 689 30.11 -32.85 -17.87
N HIS A 690 30.28 -33.30 -19.11
CA HIS A 690 29.24 -33.25 -20.16
C HIS A 690 28.77 -31.84 -20.61
N VAL A 691 29.69 -30.89 -20.76
CA VAL A 691 29.44 -29.47 -21.09
C VAL A 691 28.61 -29.24 -22.38
N GLU A 692 28.78 -30.08 -23.40
CA GLU A 692 28.14 -29.88 -24.73
C GLU A 692 26.60 -29.99 -24.71
N SER A 693 26.00 -30.55 -23.65
CA SER A 693 24.55 -30.69 -23.48
C SER A 693 23.94 -29.73 -22.44
N GLN A 694 24.69 -28.69 -22.04
CA GLN A 694 24.40 -27.89 -20.83
C GLN A 694 24.33 -26.37 -21.09
N ARG A 695 24.44 -25.93 -22.34
CA ARG A 695 24.50 -24.50 -22.69
C ARG A 695 23.24 -23.76 -22.25
N GLU A 696 22.06 -24.32 -22.51
CA GLU A 696 20.78 -23.72 -22.16
C GLU A 696 20.60 -23.61 -20.64
N ALA A 697 21.13 -24.56 -19.86
CA ALA A 697 21.13 -24.49 -18.41
C ALA A 697 22.08 -23.41 -17.87
N ILE A 698 23.24 -23.22 -18.51
CA ILE A 698 24.19 -22.13 -18.17
C ILE A 698 23.56 -20.77 -18.51
N ASP A 699 22.96 -20.64 -19.68
CA ASP A 699 22.26 -19.42 -20.11
C ASP A 699 21.12 -19.07 -19.14
N LEU A 700 20.38 -20.08 -18.66
CA LEU A 700 19.38 -19.93 -17.62
C LEU A 700 19.97 -19.42 -16.28
N LEU A 701 21.11 -19.94 -15.85
CA LEU A 701 21.78 -19.50 -14.61
C LEU A 701 22.37 -18.09 -14.73
N LEU A 702 22.93 -17.73 -15.89
CA LEU A 702 23.45 -16.38 -16.19
C LEU A 702 22.32 -15.35 -16.19
N LYS A 703 21.21 -15.65 -16.87
CA LYS A 703 20.03 -14.77 -16.94
C LYS A 703 19.42 -14.50 -15.56
N ASN A 704 19.50 -15.46 -14.65
CA ASN A 704 19.04 -15.31 -13.27
C ASN A 704 20.12 -14.76 -12.31
N ASN A 705 21.29 -14.36 -12.82
CA ASN A 705 22.46 -13.91 -12.05
C ASN A 705 22.95 -14.91 -10.98
N SER A 706 22.57 -16.20 -11.08
CA SER A 706 23.02 -17.26 -10.17
C SER A 706 24.50 -17.59 -10.37
N ILE A 707 25.00 -17.32 -11.57
CA ILE A 707 26.43 -17.28 -11.91
C ILE A 707 26.67 -16.03 -12.77
N LEU A 708 27.90 -15.54 -12.76
CA LEU A 708 28.35 -14.37 -13.52
C LEU A 708 29.49 -14.79 -14.45
N LYS A 709 29.43 -14.33 -15.70
CA LYS A 709 30.49 -14.56 -16.67
C LYS A 709 31.62 -13.57 -16.42
N ILE A 710 32.84 -14.06 -16.17
CA ILE A 710 34.03 -13.22 -16.01
C ILE A 710 34.75 -13.06 -17.35
N ASN A 711 34.90 -14.17 -18.07
CA ASN A 711 35.38 -14.21 -19.45
C ASN A 711 34.79 -15.45 -20.15
N ASP A 712 35.20 -15.75 -21.38
CA ASP A 712 34.65 -16.88 -22.15
C ASP A 712 34.89 -18.25 -21.52
N SER A 713 35.82 -18.37 -20.57
CA SER A 713 36.23 -19.64 -19.97
C SER A 713 36.05 -19.73 -18.44
N GLU A 714 35.76 -18.61 -17.77
CA GLU A 714 35.74 -18.49 -16.31
C GLU A 714 34.47 -17.78 -15.82
N PHE A 715 33.90 -18.33 -14.76
CA PHE A 715 32.63 -17.94 -14.17
C PHE A 715 32.78 -17.78 -12.67
N LEU A 716 31.92 -16.94 -12.10
CA LEU A 716 31.84 -16.65 -10.67
C LEU A 716 30.43 -16.97 -10.15
N ALA A 717 30.35 -17.69 -9.05
CA ALA A 717 29.15 -17.91 -8.25
C ALA A 717 29.30 -17.16 -6.91
N PRO A 718 28.84 -15.90 -6.80
CA PRO A 718 29.11 -15.04 -5.64
C PRO A 718 28.61 -15.61 -4.30
N GLN A 719 27.58 -16.45 -4.33
CA GLN A 719 27.01 -17.15 -3.17
C GLN A 719 28.00 -18.08 -2.47
N PHE A 720 29.04 -18.54 -3.16
CA PHE A 720 30.06 -19.41 -2.56
C PHE A 720 31.27 -18.66 -2.02
N LEU A 721 31.35 -17.34 -2.25
CA LEU A 721 32.43 -16.50 -1.73
C LEU A 721 32.56 -16.61 -0.21
N PRO A 722 33.76 -16.38 0.36
CA PRO A 722 33.95 -16.28 1.80
C PRO A 722 32.99 -15.27 2.45
N VAL A 723 32.51 -15.58 3.66
CA VAL A 723 31.62 -14.70 4.43
C VAL A 723 32.33 -13.41 4.87
N ASN A 724 33.63 -13.52 5.16
CA ASN A 724 34.49 -12.42 5.59
C ASN A 724 35.57 -12.15 4.55
N PRO A 725 36.04 -10.89 4.44
CA PRO A 725 37.17 -10.56 3.59
C PRO A 725 38.46 -11.22 4.09
N ASP A 726 39.47 -11.28 3.22
CA ASP A 726 40.84 -11.60 3.62
C ASP A 726 41.32 -10.65 4.73
N PRO A 727 42.14 -11.11 5.71
CA PRO A 727 42.64 -10.26 6.79
C PRO A 727 43.31 -8.96 6.33
N SER A 728 44.01 -8.97 5.19
CA SER A 728 44.64 -7.78 4.61
C SER A 728 43.60 -6.73 4.16
N VAL A 729 42.51 -7.19 3.52
CA VAL A 729 41.39 -6.35 3.12
C VAL A 729 40.63 -5.86 4.35
N ALA A 730 40.42 -6.71 5.37
CA ALA A 730 39.75 -6.34 6.61
C ALA A 730 40.42 -5.13 7.30
N PHE A 731 41.76 -5.08 7.32
CA PHE A 731 42.48 -3.93 7.86
C PHE A 731 42.23 -2.65 7.03
N PHE A 732 42.22 -2.77 5.70
CA PHE A 732 41.95 -1.65 4.80
C PHE A 732 40.52 -1.09 4.95
N LEU A 733 39.53 -1.93 5.29
CA LEU A 733 38.14 -1.47 5.50
C LEU A 733 38.01 -0.43 6.62
N ASN A 734 38.94 -0.41 7.59
CA ASN A 734 38.95 0.59 8.66
C ASN A 734 39.20 2.02 8.14
N THR A 735 39.68 2.18 6.90
CA THR A 735 39.84 3.50 6.26
C THR A 735 38.52 4.12 5.80
N PHE A 736 37.44 3.33 5.67
CA PHE A 736 36.10 3.80 5.30
C PHE A 736 35.33 4.27 6.54
N THR A 737 35.79 5.40 7.09
CA THR A 737 35.32 5.94 8.37
C THR A 737 33.96 6.61 8.31
N HIS A 738 33.48 6.99 7.11
CA HIS A 738 32.23 7.71 6.96
C HIS A 738 31.11 6.77 6.51
N ASN A 739 29.96 6.78 7.20
CA ASN A 739 28.78 5.98 6.89
C ASN A 739 27.56 6.88 6.70
N HIS A 740 27.30 7.23 5.45
CA HIS A 740 26.31 8.27 5.11
C HIS A 740 24.91 7.72 4.90
N ILE A 741 24.79 6.53 4.33
CA ILE A 741 23.51 5.96 3.87
C ILE A 741 23.39 4.53 4.35
N ARG A 742 22.21 4.21 4.88
CA ARG A 742 21.85 2.90 5.39
C ARG A 742 20.49 2.47 4.85
N PHE A 743 20.45 1.34 4.17
CA PHE A 743 19.20 0.65 3.83
C PHE A 743 18.92 -0.41 4.90
N ILE A 744 17.71 -0.40 5.45
CA ILE A 744 17.25 -1.33 6.49
C ILE A 744 16.13 -2.18 5.93
N TYR A 745 16.35 -3.48 5.99
CA TYR A 745 15.43 -4.51 5.55
C TYR A 745 14.91 -5.24 6.79
N LYS A 746 13.63 -5.07 7.11
CA LYS A 746 13.05 -5.63 8.35
C LYS A 746 12.86 -7.14 8.32
N ALA A 747 12.83 -7.74 7.14
CA ALA A 747 12.49 -9.16 7.00
C ALA A 747 13.30 -9.82 5.89
N TYR A 748 13.54 -9.15 4.76
CA TYR A 748 14.23 -9.77 3.63
C TYR A 748 15.60 -9.17 3.28
N PHE A 749 16.66 -9.97 3.40
CA PHE A 749 18.00 -9.62 2.93
C PHE A 749 18.26 -10.29 1.56
N HIS A 750 18.20 -9.52 0.48
CA HIS A 750 18.22 -10.02 -0.89
C HIS A 750 19.65 -10.42 -1.31
N LYS A 751 19.97 -11.72 -1.37
CA LYS A 751 21.20 -12.19 -2.04
C LYS A 751 21.22 -11.81 -3.51
N THR A 752 20.06 -11.80 -4.17
CA THR A 752 19.98 -11.26 -5.53
C THR A 752 20.32 -9.76 -5.61
N LEU A 753 20.25 -8.95 -4.53
CA LEU A 753 20.70 -7.54 -4.56
C LEU A 753 22.20 -7.53 -4.71
N LEU A 754 22.86 -8.37 -3.92
CA LEU A 754 24.28 -8.60 -3.99
C LEU A 754 24.67 -9.14 -5.38
N LEU A 755 23.97 -10.15 -5.90
CA LEU A 755 24.22 -10.69 -7.25
C LEU A 755 24.02 -9.62 -8.34
N SER A 756 22.99 -8.79 -8.25
CA SER A 756 22.74 -7.70 -9.19
C SER A 756 23.77 -6.57 -9.08
N LEU A 757 24.24 -6.24 -7.87
CA LEU A 757 25.35 -5.30 -7.67
C LEU A 757 26.64 -5.85 -8.27
N PHE A 758 26.95 -7.13 -8.01
CA PHE A 758 28.09 -7.81 -8.63
C PHE A 758 27.98 -7.79 -10.15
N ALA A 759 26.84 -8.20 -10.71
CA ALA A 759 26.62 -8.21 -12.15
C ALA A 759 26.77 -6.82 -12.78
N ARG A 760 26.27 -5.76 -12.12
CA ARG A 760 26.32 -4.39 -12.63
C ARG A 760 27.74 -3.82 -12.60
N TYR A 761 28.48 -4.03 -11.52
CA TYR A 761 29.79 -3.42 -11.36
C TYR A 761 30.94 -4.27 -11.94
N LEU A 762 30.88 -5.60 -11.89
CA LEU A 762 31.88 -6.48 -12.51
C LEU A 762 31.92 -6.37 -14.04
N ASN A 763 30.77 -6.13 -14.68
CA ASN A 763 30.67 -5.99 -16.15
C ASN A 763 30.92 -4.55 -16.65
N SER A 764 31.05 -3.57 -15.75
CA SER A 764 31.29 -2.18 -16.12
C SER A 764 32.80 -1.90 -16.24
N ALA A 765 33.21 -1.11 -17.24
CA ALA A 765 34.59 -0.64 -17.44
C ALA A 765 35.15 0.23 -16.30
N SER A 766 34.44 0.33 -15.18
CA SER A 766 34.76 1.15 -14.02
C SER A 766 35.75 0.48 -13.07
N ILE A 767 36.02 -0.82 -13.23
CA ILE A 767 36.96 -1.55 -12.37
C ILE A 767 38.24 -1.85 -13.15
N ASP A 768 39.38 -1.41 -12.61
CA ASP A 768 40.71 -1.70 -13.14
C ASP A 768 40.97 -3.21 -13.11
N THR A 769 40.84 -3.88 -14.26
CA THR A 769 41.02 -5.32 -14.44
C THR A 769 42.48 -5.70 -14.68
N SER A 770 43.43 -4.76 -14.65
CA SER A 770 44.84 -5.02 -14.98
C SER A 770 45.53 -6.04 -14.05
N ALA A 771 45.00 -6.25 -12.84
CA ALA A 771 45.46 -7.25 -11.88
C ALA A 771 44.65 -8.56 -11.87
N GLY A 772 43.63 -8.71 -12.73
CA GLY A 772 42.71 -9.86 -12.76
C GLY A 772 41.63 -9.81 -11.68
N VAL A 773 40.44 -10.38 -11.96
CA VAL A 773 39.25 -10.35 -11.07
C VAL A 773 39.52 -10.96 -9.68
N LYS A 774 40.51 -11.86 -9.56
CA LYS A 774 40.93 -12.45 -8.29
C LYS A 774 41.55 -11.47 -7.28
N ASN A 775 42.00 -10.30 -7.74
CA ASN A 775 42.59 -9.26 -6.89
C ASN A 775 41.59 -8.14 -6.54
N MET A 776 40.29 -8.30 -6.84
CA MET A 776 39.25 -7.36 -6.46
C MET A 776 38.82 -7.55 -4.99
N PRO A 777 38.54 -6.49 -4.20
CA PRO A 777 38.18 -6.62 -2.79
C PRO A 777 36.66 -6.81 -2.64
N PHE A 778 36.20 -8.03 -2.91
CA PHE A 778 34.83 -8.43 -2.65
C PHE A 778 34.73 -9.80 -1.98
N TRP A 779 33.64 -10.01 -1.26
CA TRP A 779 33.33 -11.23 -0.54
C TRP A 779 31.80 -11.32 -0.41
N ARG A 780 31.28 -12.38 0.21
CA ARG A 780 29.83 -12.63 0.26
C ARG A 780 29.03 -11.48 0.89
N ASN A 781 29.63 -10.75 1.82
CA ASN A 781 28.95 -9.70 2.59
C ASN A 781 29.49 -8.29 2.31
N GLY A 782 30.24 -8.09 1.21
CA GLY A 782 30.73 -6.76 0.88
C GLY A 782 31.47 -6.66 -0.44
N ILE A 783 31.45 -5.46 -1.01
CA ILE A 783 32.15 -5.11 -2.24
C ILE A 783 32.74 -3.70 -2.12
N ILE A 784 34.00 -3.54 -2.52
CA ILE A 784 34.60 -2.23 -2.76
C ILE A 784 34.46 -1.90 -4.24
N VAL A 785 33.73 -0.82 -4.54
CA VAL A 785 33.61 -0.27 -5.89
C VAL A 785 34.59 0.90 -6.00
N SER A 786 35.39 0.93 -7.05
CA SER A 786 36.28 2.05 -7.35
C SER A 786 36.02 2.62 -8.72
N LYS A 787 36.27 3.92 -8.93
CA LYS A 787 36.13 4.60 -10.23
C LYS A 787 37.21 5.68 -10.36
N GLY A 788 37.82 5.80 -11.55
CA GLY A 788 38.88 6.77 -11.85
C GLY A 788 40.31 6.26 -11.59
N GLU A 789 41.31 7.03 -12.04
CA GLU A 789 42.75 6.68 -11.97
C GLU A 789 43.55 7.64 -11.08
N GLY A 790 44.69 7.16 -10.56
CA GLY A 790 45.64 7.99 -9.80
C GLY A 790 45.02 8.65 -8.56
N SER A 791 45.32 9.94 -8.35
CA SER A 791 44.84 10.74 -7.22
C SER A 791 43.34 11.12 -7.29
N ALA A 792 42.67 10.86 -8.41
CA ALA A 792 41.23 11.11 -8.59
C ALA A 792 40.36 9.87 -8.33
N ARG A 793 40.98 8.75 -7.91
CA ARG A 793 40.28 7.48 -7.66
C ARG A 793 39.33 7.58 -6.47
N GLN A 794 38.03 7.45 -6.73
CA GLN A 794 37.01 7.31 -5.70
C GLN A 794 36.84 5.84 -5.34
N MET A 795 36.68 5.55 -4.05
CA MET A 795 36.38 4.21 -3.54
C MET A 795 35.20 4.27 -2.58
N VAL A 796 34.25 3.36 -2.76
CA VAL A 796 33.06 3.21 -1.93
C VAL A 796 32.95 1.77 -1.50
N TYR A 797 32.81 1.55 -0.20
CA TYR A 797 32.59 0.23 0.38
C TYR A 797 31.10 0.04 0.64
N VAL A 798 30.50 -0.93 -0.06
CA VAL A 798 29.14 -1.38 0.20
C VAL A 798 29.22 -2.55 1.18
N GLU A 799 28.92 -2.28 2.44
CA GLU A 799 28.90 -3.26 3.50
C GLU A 799 27.51 -3.85 3.63
N LEU A 800 27.40 -5.18 3.62
CA LEU A 800 26.18 -5.86 3.96
C LEU A 800 26.33 -6.53 5.33
N ARG A 801 25.41 -6.21 6.24
CA ARG A 801 25.43 -6.68 7.62
C ARG A 801 24.09 -7.28 7.99
N LYS A 802 24.10 -8.33 8.79
CA LYS A 802 22.90 -8.95 9.36
C LYS A 802 22.87 -8.67 10.85
N ASP A 803 21.89 -7.90 11.28
CA ASP A 803 21.57 -7.70 12.69
C ASP A 803 20.52 -8.75 13.10
N LYS A 804 20.32 -8.95 14.41
CA LYS A 804 19.43 -9.99 14.97
C LYS A 804 18.03 -10.05 14.34
N ASP A 805 17.48 -8.89 14.00
CA ASP A 805 16.10 -8.72 13.54
C ASP A 805 15.99 -7.96 12.21
N GLN A 806 17.11 -7.62 11.55
CA GLN A 806 17.10 -6.84 10.31
C GLN A 806 18.36 -7.06 9.45
N GLY A 807 18.20 -7.00 8.14
CA GLY A 807 19.29 -6.84 7.20
C GLY A 807 19.66 -5.36 7.04
N VAL A 808 20.95 -5.06 6.91
CA VAL A 808 21.46 -3.70 6.76
C VAL A 808 22.45 -3.64 5.60
N VAL A 809 22.27 -2.67 4.71
CA VAL A 809 23.27 -2.31 3.70
C VAL A 809 23.76 -0.89 3.97
N ASN A 810 25.05 -0.74 4.21
CA ASN A 810 25.69 0.56 4.44
C ASN A 810 26.51 0.96 3.22
N ILE A 811 26.44 2.23 2.85
CA ILE A 811 27.35 2.86 1.90
C ILE A 811 28.40 3.64 2.70
N ARG A 812 29.65 3.17 2.66
CA ARG A 812 30.76 3.77 3.40
C ARG A 812 31.81 4.37 2.47
N THR A 813 32.39 5.49 2.88
CA THR A 813 33.40 6.24 2.12
C THR A 813 34.59 6.61 3.01
N MET A 814 35.74 6.90 2.38
CA MET A 814 36.94 7.35 3.09
C MET A 814 36.86 8.83 3.50
N GLY A 815 36.04 9.63 2.81
CA GLY A 815 35.84 11.05 3.07
C GLY A 815 34.36 11.44 3.15
N PRO A 816 34.07 12.75 3.30
CA PRO A 816 32.71 13.29 3.33
C PRO A 816 31.90 12.96 2.07
N PHE A 817 30.57 12.93 2.20
CA PHE A 817 29.66 12.60 1.11
C PHE A 817 29.75 13.62 -0.03
N GLN A 818 29.91 13.13 -1.26
CA GLN A 818 29.94 13.92 -2.48
C GLN A 818 28.65 13.71 -3.28
N LYS A 819 27.88 14.79 -3.45
CA LYS A 819 26.57 14.77 -4.14
C LYS A 819 26.62 14.21 -5.56
N ASN A 820 27.76 14.33 -6.24
CA ASN A 820 28.00 13.83 -7.61
C ASN A 820 29.07 12.70 -7.64
N GLY A 821 29.39 12.11 -6.49
CA GLY A 821 30.38 11.04 -6.37
C GLY A 821 29.83 9.64 -6.64
N LEU A 822 30.74 8.66 -6.65
CA LEU A 822 30.44 7.24 -6.83
C LEU A 822 29.41 6.71 -5.81
N GLU A 823 29.39 7.25 -4.59
CA GLU A 823 28.44 6.88 -3.54
C GLU A 823 27.00 7.21 -3.91
N LYS A 824 26.76 8.31 -4.63
CA LYS A 824 25.42 8.69 -5.12
C LYS A 824 24.97 7.78 -6.26
N GLU A 825 25.90 7.36 -7.12
CA GLU A 825 25.63 6.39 -8.20
C GLU A 825 25.20 5.03 -7.63
N ILE A 826 25.89 4.57 -6.58
CA ILE A 826 25.57 3.33 -5.86
C ILE A 826 24.23 3.46 -5.12
N GLU A 827 23.98 4.59 -4.46
CA GLU A 827 22.69 4.89 -3.83
C GLU A 827 21.54 4.79 -4.84
N ASN A 828 21.66 5.42 -6.01
CA ASN A 828 20.64 5.37 -7.05
C ASN A 828 20.41 3.94 -7.58
N THR A 829 21.50 3.17 -7.73
CA THR A 829 21.43 1.75 -8.11
C THR A 829 20.69 0.93 -7.06
N LEU A 830 20.96 1.15 -5.78
CA LEU A 830 20.26 0.48 -4.69
C LEU A 830 18.78 0.91 -4.62
N ASP A 831 18.47 2.20 -4.80
CA ASP A 831 17.09 2.68 -4.87
C ASP A 831 16.33 2.02 -6.03
N GLU A 832 16.96 1.85 -7.18
CA GLU A 832 16.41 1.16 -8.35
C GLU A 832 16.12 -0.32 -8.06
N LEU A 833 17.12 -1.04 -7.54
CA LEU A 833 16.98 -2.46 -7.18
C LEU A 833 15.97 -2.68 -6.05
N ASN A 834 15.77 -1.67 -5.20
CA ASN A 834 14.80 -1.67 -4.11
C ASN A 834 13.39 -1.20 -4.52
N LYS A 835 13.12 -0.89 -5.79
CA LYS A 835 11.80 -0.39 -6.22
C LYS A 835 10.65 -1.35 -5.86
N GLY A 836 9.81 -0.88 -4.94
CA GLY A 836 8.67 -1.56 -4.36
C GLY A 836 9.01 -2.82 -3.55
N TRP A 837 10.19 -2.80 -2.94
CA TRP A 837 10.47 -3.50 -1.69
C TRP A 837 10.09 -2.61 -0.51
N THR A 838 9.77 -3.23 0.63
CA THR A 838 9.63 -2.52 1.91
C THR A 838 11.01 -2.33 2.54
N VAL A 839 11.72 -1.29 2.09
CA VAL A 839 13.02 -0.89 2.64
C VAL A 839 12.93 0.48 3.30
N SER A 840 13.50 0.62 4.50
CA SER A 840 13.69 1.94 5.13
C SER A 840 15.07 2.46 4.75
N LYS A 841 15.11 3.62 4.12
CA LYS A 841 16.35 4.32 3.81
C LYS A 841 16.61 5.34 4.90
N LYS A 842 17.80 5.27 5.49
CA LYS A 842 18.26 6.20 6.52
C LYS A 842 19.55 6.88 6.10
N ILE A 843 19.72 8.11 6.54
CA ILE A 843 20.91 8.93 6.27
C ILE A 843 21.51 9.47 7.56
N SER A 844 22.81 9.73 7.55
CA SER A 844 23.56 10.26 8.68
C SER A 844 24.61 11.25 8.20
N VAL A 845 24.78 12.34 8.93
CA VAL A 845 25.80 13.38 8.67
C VAL A 845 27.06 13.19 9.53
N ASN A 846 26.96 12.39 10.60
CA ASN A 846 28.04 12.14 11.56
C ASN A 846 28.40 10.65 11.68
N SER A 847 27.96 9.84 10.71
CA SER A 847 28.15 8.38 10.63
C SER A 847 27.51 7.54 11.75
N THR A 848 26.82 8.14 12.72
CA THR A 848 26.27 7.45 13.91
C THR A 848 24.78 7.68 14.10
N ASP A 849 24.29 8.91 13.93
CA ASP A 849 22.90 9.30 14.10
C ASP A 849 22.12 9.20 12.79
N PHE A 850 21.48 8.05 12.57
CA PHE A 850 20.72 7.79 11.35
C PHE A 850 19.26 8.27 11.44
N PHE A 851 18.82 9.04 10.46
CA PHE A 851 17.45 9.55 10.33
C PHE A 851 16.76 8.91 9.13
N ASP A 852 15.49 8.56 9.26
CA ASP A 852 14.71 8.01 8.15
C ASP A 852 14.40 9.10 7.12
N VAL A 853 14.72 8.85 5.85
CA VAL A 853 14.61 9.84 4.78
C VAL A 853 13.16 10.25 4.54
N GLN A 854 12.23 9.31 4.61
CA GLN A 854 10.82 9.60 4.39
C GLN A 854 10.26 10.42 5.55
N ALA A 855 10.56 10.01 6.79
CA ALA A 855 10.15 10.76 7.97
C ALA A 855 10.73 12.19 7.98
N LEU A 856 11.99 12.37 7.56
CA LEU A 856 12.60 13.70 7.41
C LEU A 856 11.85 14.55 6.37
N LYS A 857 11.53 13.99 5.21
CA LYS A 857 10.79 14.72 4.15
C LYS A 857 9.38 15.08 4.58
N GLU A 858 8.67 14.17 5.24
CA GLU A 858 7.32 14.43 5.79
C GLU A 858 7.36 15.50 6.88
N ALA A 859 8.35 15.46 7.77
CA ALA A 859 8.55 16.51 8.77
C ALA A 859 8.79 17.88 8.12
N VAL A 860 9.64 17.94 7.09
CA VAL A 860 9.91 19.18 6.34
C VAL A 860 8.65 19.71 5.64
N ALA A 861 7.84 18.82 5.05
CA ALA A 861 6.56 19.19 4.45
C ALA A 861 5.57 19.77 5.50
N ASN A 862 5.66 19.30 6.74
CA ASN A 862 4.90 19.80 7.89
C ASN A 862 5.58 20.99 8.60
N ASN A 863 6.54 21.66 7.97
CA ASN A 863 7.32 22.77 8.51
C ASN A 863 8.13 22.46 9.79
N GLN A 864 8.57 21.22 9.95
CA GLN A 864 9.52 20.82 10.99
C GLN A 864 10.93 20.67 10.40
N PHE A 865 11.86 21.53 10.83
CA PHE A 865 13.21 21.65 10.25
C PHE A 865 14.35 21.31 11.21
N SER A 866 14.05 20.99 12.47
CA SER A 866 15.03 20.60 13.49
C SER A 866 14.68 19.24 14.09
N PHE A 867 15.72 18.43 14.30
CA PHE A 867 15.60 17.04 14.73
C PHE A 867 16.58 16.77 15.87
N SER A 868 16.13 16.12 16.94
CA SER A 868 17.01 15.77 18.05
C SER A 868 17.21 14.26 18.14
N LYS A 869 18.46 13.82 18.32
CA LYS A 869 18.82 12.42 18.52
C LYS A 869 20.04 12.31 19.41
N ASN A 870 20.00 11.39 20.38
CA ASN A 870 21.09 11.16 21.34
C ASN A 870 21.60 12.44 22.04
N GLY A 871 20.69 13.38 22.34
CA GLY A 871 21.03 14.65 22.99
C GLY A 871 21.65 15.71 22.08
N LYS A 872 21.81 15.43 20.78
CA LYS A 872 22.27 16.38 19.76
C LYS A 872 21.10 16.87 18.90
N THR A 873 21.19 18.12 18.44
CA THR A 873 20.20 18.73 17.55
C THR A 873 20.81 18.89 16.16
N PHE A 874 20.05 18.49 15.15
CA PHE A 874 20.41 18.53 13.74
C PHE A 874 19.40 19.41 13.01
N SER A 875 19.90 20.22 12.10
CA SER A 875 19.08 20.99 11.15
C SER A 875 18.85 20.16 9.89
N VAL A 876 17.72 20.39 9.21
CA VAL A 876 17.47 19.84 7.87
C VAL A 876 18.62 20.18 6.90
N ASN A 877 19.25 21.35 7.06
CA ASN A 877 20.34 21.78 6.18
C ASN A 877 21.59 20.93 6.31
N ASP A 878 21.79 20.24 7.44
CA ASP A 878 22.92 19.34 7.61
C ASP A 878 22.83 18.18 6.61
N PHE A 879 21.61 17.78 6.21
CA PHE A 879 21.35 16.68 5.30
C PHE A 879 21.31 17.08 3.81
N LYS A 880 21.41 18.39 3.48
CA LYS A 880 21.19 18.91 2.11
C LYS A 880 22.15 18.36 1.06
N HIS A 881 23.32 17.87 1.49
CA HIS A 881 24.33 17.28 0.61
C HIS A 881 24.05 15.81 0.29
N ILE A 882 23.27 15.10 1.13
CA ILE A 882 22.97 13.67 1.01
C ILE A 882 21.61 13.47 0.33
N THR A 883 20.59 14.23 0.73
CA THR A 883 19.23 14.15 0.19
C THR A 883 18.68 15.52 -0.20
N SER A 884 17.79 15.52 -1.20
CA SER A 884 17.06 16.71 -1.63
C SER A 884 15.75 16.87 -0.85
N PHE A 885 15.37 18.12 -0.59
CA PHE A 885 14.13 18.53 0.07
C PHE A 885 13.41 19.59 -0.79
N GLU A 886 12.08 19.67 -0.68
CA GLU A 886 11.27 20.65 -1.44
C GLU A 886 11.43 22.08 -0.90
N LYS A 887 11.59 22.21 0.42
CA LYS A 887 11.77 23.48 1.13
C LYS A 887 12.94 23.36 2.10
N LEU A 888 13.88 24.29 2.02
CA LEU A 888 15.02 24.39 2.94
C LEU A 888 15.11 25.83 3.49
N PRO A 889 15.29 25.99 4.82
CA PRO A 889 15.60 27.29 5.40
C PRO A 889 16.96 27.77 4.92
N LYS A 890 17.13 29.08 4.68
CA LYS A 890 18.44 29.65 4.33
C LYS A 890 19.41 29.48 5.51
N LYS A 891 20.60 28.94 5.29
CA LYS A 891 21.61 28.74 6.33
C LYS A 891 22.35 30.05 6.60
N LEU A 892 22.33 30.51 7.85
CA LEU A 892 22.91 31.78 8.29
C LEU A 892 24.13 31.53 9.16
N PHE A 893 25.27 32.15 8.83
CA PHE A 893 26.44 32.20 9.69
C PHE A 893 26.54 33.57 10.36
N ILE A 894 26.63 33.62 11.68
CA ILE A 894 26.71 34.88 12.45
C ILE A 894 28.09 35.01 13.09
N SER A 895 28.85 36.00 12.61
CA SER A 895 30.16 36.38 13.14
C SER A 895 30.04 37.59 14.06
N TYR A 896 30.63 37.48 15.26
CA TYR A 896 30.54 38.51 16.30
C TYR A 896 31.74 38.41 17.26
N SER A 897 32.04 39.49 18.00
CA SER A 897 33.04 39.43 19.07
C SER A 897 32.45 38.78 20.33
N SER A 898 33.21 37.90 20.99
CA SER A 898 32.79 37.27 22.24
C SER A 898 32.45 38.27 23.36
N LYS A 899 33.01 39.49 23.30
CA LYS A 899 32.68 40.61 24.21
C LYS A 899 31.28 41.21 23.98
N ASN A 900 30.62 40.89 22.87
CA ASN A 900 29.25 41.30 22.52
C ASN A 900 28.22 40.20 22.76
N ALA A 901 28.51 39.27 23.69
CA ALA A 901 27.67 38.15 24.11
C ALA A 901 26.18 38.49 24.35
N ASP A 902 25.88 39.65 24.93
CA ASP A 902 24.51 40.04 25.24
C ASP A 902 23.72 40.44 23.99
N PHE A 903 24.38 41.06 23.01
CA PHE A 903 23.74 41.45 21.75
C PHE A 903 23.46 40.25 20.85
N ILE A 904 24.37 39.28 20.77
CA ILE A 904 24.12 38.04 20.01
C ILE A 904 22.96 37.26 20.63
N LYS A 905 22.86 37.20 21.96
CA LYS A 905 21.76 36.49 22.65
C LYS A 905 20.40 37.11 22.27
N ARG A 906 20.32 38.44 22.26
CA ARG A 906 19.11 39.16 21.82
C ARG A 906 18.83 38.90 20.34
N PHE A 907 19.82 39.07 19.47
CA PHE A 907 19.65 38.86 18.03
C PHE A 907 19.13 37.45 17.71
N VAL A 908 19.74 36.42 18.29
CA VAL A 908 19.30 35.02 18.14
C VAL A 908 17.88 34.81 18.68
N THR A 909 17.50 35.48 19.77
CA THR A 909 16.12 35.43 20.30
C THR A 909 15.11 35.97 19.29
N HIS A 910 15.43 37.06 18.59
CA HIS A 910 14.56 37.62 17.54
C HIS A 910 14.53 36.75 16.26
N LEU A 911 15.61 36.02 15.97
CA LEU A 911 15.66 35.07 14.85
C LEU A 911 14.84 33.79 15.11
N GLU A 912 14.49 33.47 16.36
CA GLU A 912 13.85 32.20 16.71
C GLU A 912 12.47 32.01 16.04
N ILE A 913 11.71 33.10 15.83
CA ILE A 913 10.42 33.04 15.11
C ILE A 913 10.66 32.63 13.65
N LEU A 914 11.62 33.25 12.97
CA LEU A 914 11.95 32.92 11.58
C LEU A 914 12.51 31.49 11.45
N LYS A 915 13.32 31.07 12.42
CA LYS A 915 13.80 29.69 12.53
C LYS A 915 12.66 28.70 12.73
N SER A 916 11.71 29.00 13.63
CA SER A 916 10.53 28.17 13.88
C SER A 916 9.60 28.06 12.66
N ASN A 917 9.56 29.11 11.82
CA ASN A 917 8.82 29.12 10.56
C ASN A 917 9.57 28.49 9.38
N GLY A 918 10.80 28.01 9.60
CA GLY A 918 11.62 27.38 8.56
C GLY A 918 12.11 28.32 7.47
N ILE A 919 12.27 29.59 7.81
CA ILE A 919 12.75 30.63 6.90
C ILE A 919 14.28 30.63 6.90
N ILE A 920 14.87 30.48 8.08
CA ILE A 920 16.32 30.56 8.32
C ILE A 920 16.80 29.45 9.24
N ASP A 921 18.10 29.17 9.17
CA ASP A 921 18.82 28.22 10.02
C ASP A 921 20.12 28.86 10.53
N PRO A 922 20.08 29.54 11.68
CA PRO A 922 21.20 30.33 12.18
C PRO A 922 22.24 29.48 12.92
N TRP A 923 23.51 29.75 12.64
CA TRP A 923 24.68 29.17 13.27
C TRP A 923 25.63 30.24 13.82
N TYR A 924 26.22 30.00 15.00
CA TYR A 924 27.24 30.85 15.64
C TYR A 924 28.13 30.02 16.57
N ASP A 925 29.29 30.57 16.93
CA ASP A 925 30.38 29.86 17.64
C ASP A 925 29.98 29.11 18.94
N ARG A 926 28.95 29.54 19.68
CA ARG A 926 28.48 28.84 20.89
C ARG A 926 27.80 27.51 20.60
N MET A 927 27.55 27.20 19.32
CA MET A 927 27.00 25.91 18.86
C MET A 927 28.10 24.88 18.56
N ILE A 928 29.38 25.24 18.70
CA ILE A 928 30.50 24.32 18.53
C ILE A 928 30.47 23.26 19.63
N GLU A 929 30.47 21.98 19.24
CA GLU A 929 30.50 20.86 20.18
C GLU A 929 31.83 20.81 20.95
N SER A 930 31.74 20.53 22.25
CA SER A 930 32.91 20.39 23.13
C SER A 930 33.84 19.28 22.62
N GLY A 931 35.11 19.61 22.37
CA GLY A 931 36.14 18.66 21.89
C GLY A 931 36.38 18.68 20.37
N SER A 932 35.58 19.44 19.61
CA SER A 932 35.81 19.65 18.18
C SER A 932 36.93 20.67 17.91
N LYS A 933 37.57 20.58 16.73
CA LYS A 933 38.48 21.63 16.26
C LYS A 933 37.65 22.84 15.84
N TRP A 934 37.67 23.87 16.68
CA TRP A 934 36.84 25.05 16.53
C TRP A 934 37.09 25.79 15.19
N ASP A 935 38.35 25.91 14.74
CA ASP A 935 38.70 26.55 13.45
C ASP A 935 38.13 25.80 12.24
N ASP A 936 38.20 24.47 12.23
CA ASP A 936 37.64 23.65 11.15
C ASP A 936 36.10 23.78 11.10
N SER A 937 35.47 23.86 12.27
CA SER A 937 34.01 24.00 12.40
C SER A 937 33.53 25.35 11.84
N ILE A 938 34.18 26.45 12.23
CA ILE A 938 33.88 27.79 11.75
C ILE A 938 34.03 27.87 10.23
N ARG A 939 35.16 27.39 9.69
CA ARG A 939 35.42 27.44 8.23
C ARG A 939 34.42 26.61 7.43
N ASN A 940 34.03 25.44 7.93
CA ASN A 940 33.08 24.56 7.25
C ASN A 940 31.66 25.15 7.25
N GLU A 941 31.21 25.67 8.39
CA GLU A 941 29.88 26.28 8.51
C GLU A 941 29.76 27.54 7.67
N MET A 942 30.81 28.37 7.68
CA MET A 942 30.88 29.55 6.84
C MET A 942 30.83 29.21 5.34
N ARG A 943 31.51 28.14 4.88
CA ARG A 943 31.47 27.70 3.47
C ARG A 943 30.12 27.18 3.01
N ASN A 944 29.32 26.65 3.93
CA ASN A 944 28.04 26.02 3.62
C ASN A 944 26.83 26.93 3.86
N SER A 945 27.07 28.19 4.26
CA SER A 945 26.02 29.16 4.59
C SER A 945 25.59 29.96 3.36
N ASP A 946 24.28 30.17 3.24
CA ASP A 946 23.69 30.96 2.15
C ASP A 946 23.80 32.47 2.44
N VAL A 947 23.86 32.82 3.73
CA VAL A 947 23.97 34.19 4.23
C VAL A 947 24.99 34.27 5.36
N ILE A 948 25.87 35.27 5.31
CA ILE A 948 26.86 35.57 6.35
C ILE A 948 26.56 36.94 6.95
N ILE A 949 26.42 37.00 8.28
CA ILE A 949 26.07 38.20 9.03
C ILE A 949 27.24 38.59 9.93
N PHE A 950 27.73 39.81 9.78
CA PHE A 950 28.77 40.39 10.63
C PHE A 950 28.17 41.41 11.60
N LEU A 951 28.29 41.15 12.90
CA LEU A 951 27.86 42.08 13.95
C LEU A 951 29.01 43.05 14.27
N LEU A 952 28.98 44.23 13.65
CA LEU A 952 30.06 45.21 13.73
C LEU A 952 30.03 45.98 15.06
N SER A 953 31.19 46.03 15.71
CA SER A 953 31.48 46.81 16.92
C SER A 953 32.98 47.14 16.99
N PRO A 954 33.42 48.06 17.87
CA PRO A 954 34.85 48.27 18.10
C PRO A 954 35.60 46.99 18.52
N ASP A 955 34.96 46.13 19.32
CA ASP A 955 35.54 44.85 19.77
C ASP A 955 35.59 43.80 18.65
N PHE A 956 34.62 43.81 17.73
CA PHE A 956 34.65 42.98 16.52
C PHE A 956 35.87 43.30 15.66
N LEU A 957 36.10 44.59 15.37
CA LEU A 957 37.24 45.05 14.57
C LEU A 957 38.59 44.81 15.26
N ALA A 958 38.60 44.72 16.60
CA ALA A 958 39.78 44.42 17.40
C ALA A 958 40.08 42.92 17.53
N THR A 959 39.19 42.03 17.05
CA THR A 959 39.35 40.57 17.19
C THR A 959 40.22 40.02 16.06
N GLU A 960 41.46 39.61 16.38
CA GLU A 960 42.46 39.18 15.39
C GLU A 960 42.01 37.99 14.53
N TYR A 961 41.35 37.00 15.13
CA TYR A 961 40.87 35.82 14.41
C TYR A 961 39.84 36.17 13.32
N ILE A 962 38.86 37.01 13.66
CA ILE A 962 37.84 37.49 12.72
C ILE A 962 38.50 38.23 11.56
N MET A 963 39.40 39.16 11.87
CA MET A 963 40.06 40.01 10.86
C MET A 963 41.01 39.24 9.95
N LYS A 964 41.73 38.23 10.45
CA LYS A 964 42.73 37.48 9.69
C LYS A 964 42.22 36.17 9.08
N THR A 965 41.06 35.67 9.52
CA THR A 965 40.54 34.35 9.10
C THR A 965 39.15 34.46 8.50
N GLU A 966 38.15 34.93 9.26
CA GLU A 966 36.75 34.94 8.82
C GLU A 966 36.52 35.96 7.70
N ILE A 967 37.01 37.20 7.84
CA ILE A 967 36.84 38.23 6.81
C ILE A 967 37.47 37.82 5.46
N PRO A 968 38.73 37.34 5.38
CA PRO A 968 39.28 36.81 4.13
C PRO A 968 38.48 35.65 3.53
N LEU A 969 37.95 34.74 4.36
CA LEU A 969 37.15 33.60 3.90
C LEU A 969 35.78 34.05 3.33
N ALA A 970 35.15 35.05 3.95
CA ALA A 970 33.95 35.70 3.43
C ALA A 970 34.19 36.35 2.07
N ILE A 971 35.30 37.09 1.95
CA ILE A 971 35.67 37.76 0.70
C ILE A 971 35.84 36.74 -0.43
N GLN A 972 36.48 35.60 -0.14
CA GLN A 972 36.62 34.52 -1.12
C GLN A 972 35.26 34.00 -1.61
N GLN A 973 34.28 33.86 -0.72
CA GLN A 973 32.92 33.40 -1.08
C GLN A 973 32.09 34.45 -1.82
N LEU A 974 32.35 35.74 -1.55
CA LEU A 974 31.73 36.85 -2.28
C LEU A 974 32.21 36.86 -3.74
N GLN A 975 33.50 36.66 -3.96
CA GLN A 975 34.09 36.61 -5.31
C GLN A 975 33.59 35.41 -6.13
N SER A 976 33.15 34.33 -5.48
CA SER A 976 32.53 33.18 -6.13
C SER A 976 31.00 33.24 -6.21
N GLU A 977 30.37 34.34 -5.75
CA GLU A 977 28.91 34.52 -5.67
C GLU A 977 28.17 33.41 -4.89
N THR A 978 28.86 32.74 -3.96
CA THR A 978 28.34 31.55 -3.26
C THR A 978 27.50 31.86 -2.02
N ALA A 979 27.58 33.08 -1.47
CA ALA A 979 26.84 33.51 -0.28
C ALA A 979 26.53 35.02 -0.32
N LYS A 980 25.42 35.44 0.29
CA LYS A 980 25.09 36.88 0.50
C LYS A 980 25.67 37.36 1.84
N PHE A 981 26.03 38.64 1.94
CA PHE A 981 26.66 39.20 3.14
C PHE A 981 25.88 40.39 3.69
N PHE A 982 25.74 40.45 5.01
CA PHE A 982 25.13 41.58 5.71
C PHE A 982 25.98 42.06 6.87
N PHE A 983 26.05 43.37 7.04
CA PHE A 983 26.71 44.03 8.15
C PHE A 983 25.64 44.64 9.06
N ILE A 984 25.62 44.25 10.33
CA ILE A 984 24.75 44.86 11.34
C ILE A 984 25.63 45.69 12.27
N GLU A 985 25.52 47.01 12.17
CA GLU A 985 26.28 47.93 13.02
C GLU A 985 25.63 48.01 14.40
N LEU A 986 26.25 47.36 15.39
CA LEU A 986 25.81 47.38 16.79
C LEU A 986 26.22 48.67 17.49
N GLN A 987 27.41 49.17 17.20
CA GLN A 987 27.97 50.38 17.79
C GLN A 987 28.74 51.14 16.71
N PRO A 988 28.72 52.48 16.72
CA PRO A 988 29.53 53.28 15.81
C PRO A 988 30.99 52.84 15.89
N CYS A 989 31.51 52.28 14.81
CA CYS A 989 32.87 51.75 14.76
C CYS A 989 33.58 52.13 13.45
N GLY A 990 34.91 52.11 13.47
CA GLY A 990 35.75 52.54 12.35
C GLY A 990 35.78 51.58 11.16
N TRP A 991 34.76 50.77 10.92
CA TRP A 991 34.75 49.72 9.90
C TRP A 991 34.97 50.27 8.48
N LYS A 992 34.54 51.52 8.23
CA LYS A 992 34.80 52.27 6.99
C LYS A 992 36.29 52.52 6.70
N ARG A 993 37.17 52.30 7.68
CA ARG A 993 38.64 52.42 7.55
C ARG A 993 39.32 51.07 7.32
N THR A 994 38.56 50.02 7.11
CA THR A 994 39.03 48.66 6.83
C THR A 994 38.66 48.26 5.40
N ASP A 995 39.25 47.17 4.91
CA ASP A 995 38.95 46.65 3.57
C ASP A 995 37.47 46.29 3.39
N MET A 996 36.72 46.12 4.48
CA MET A 996 35.25 45.91 4.48
C MET A 996 34.48 47.02 3.75
N ALA A 997 35.02 48.25 3.71
CA ALA A 997 34.42 49.39 3.02
C ALA A 997 34.33 49.21 1.50
N ASN A 998 35.25 48.42 0.92
CA ASN A 998 35.32 48.19 -0.52
C ASN A 998 34.21 47.26 -1.01
N TYR A 999 33.56 46.50 -0.13
CA TYR A 999 32.51 45.53 -0.46
C TYR A 999 31.09 46.10 -0.39
N GLN A 1000 30.98 47.44 -0.26
CA GLN A 1000 29.72 48.20 -0.35
C GLN A 1000 29.48 48.79 -1.75
N GLN A 1001 30.49 48.73 -2.64
CA GLN A 1001 30.44 49.42 -3.93
C GLN A 1001 29.63 48.60 -4.94
N THR A 1002 28.43 49.09 -5.22
CA THR A 1002 27.67 48.76 -6.44
C THR A 1002 27.95 49.85 -7.47
N ASP A 1003 27.88 49.53 -8.77
CA ASP A 1003 28.05 50.53 -9.85
C ASP A 1003 26.96 51.62 -9.86
N ASP A 1004 25.90 51.49 -9.04
CA ASP A 1004 24.85 52.48 -8.84
C ASP A 1004 25.07 53.30 -7.54
N PRO A 1005 25.42 54.61 -7.64
CA PRO A 1005 25.67 55.46 -6.48
C PRO A 1005 24.41 55.77 -5.64
N THR A 1006 23.21 55.46 -6.13
CA THR A 1006 21.97 55.57 -5.35
C THR A 1006 21.67 54.33 -4.50
N GLN A 1007 22.46 53.25 -4.63
CA GLN A 1007 22.34 51.99 -3.86
C GLN A 1007 23.54 51.70 -2.94
N ALA A 1008 24.37 52.71 -2.63
CA ALA A 1008 25.66 52.57 -1.95
C ALA A 1008 25.66 51.96 -0.52
N GLU A 1009 24.50 51.56 0.04
CA GLU A 1009 24.36 50.98 1.38
C GLU A 1009 23.48 49.70 1.39
N LYS A 1010 23.50 48.90 0.32
CA LYS A 1010 22.56 47.78 0.16
C LYS A 1010 22.65 46.69 1.23
N ASN A 1011 23.82 46.48 1.85
CA ASN A 1011 24.11 45.34 2.73
C ASN A 1011 24.39 45.72 4.20
N ILE A 1012 24.26 47.00 4.59
CA ILE A 1012 24.42 47.43 5.99
C ILE A 1012 23.07 47.74 6.63
N ILE A 1013 22.94 47.41 7.91
CA ILE A 1013 21.79 47.70 8.77
C ILE A 1013 22.32 48.30 10.07
N SER A 1014 22.01 49.57 10.35
CA SER A 1014 22.40 50.20 11.61
C SER A 1014 21.28 50.05 12.64
N ILE A 1015 21.58 49.55 13.84
CA ILE A 1015 20.54 49.30 14.87
C ILE A 1015 20.17 50.56 15.68
N GLY A 1016 21.06 51.56 15.73
CA GLY A 1016 20.89 52.76 16.56
C GLY A 1016 20.99 52.49 18.06
N THR A 1017 19.94 51.90 18.67
CA THR A 1017 19.88 51.59 20.11
C THR A 1017 19.78 50.07 20.37
N PRO A 1018 20.91 49.35 20.52
CA PRO A 1018 20.93 47.87 20.63
C PRO A 1018 20.17 47.27 21.82
N ASN A 1019 19.82 48.09 22.82
CA ASN A 1019 19.07 47.67 24.00
C ASN A 1019 17.55 47.75 23.82
N ASN A 1020 17.06 48.24 22.68
CA ASN A 1020 15.65 48.42 22.38
C ASN A 1020 15.14 47.31 21.44
N ASP A 1021 14.18 46.51 21.91
CA ASP A 1021 13.65 45.36 21.15
C ASP A 1021 12.87 45.78 19.89
N LYS A 1022 12.34 47.02 19.83
CA LYS A 1022 11.72 47.55 18.61
C LYS A 1022 12.71 47.73 17.47
N GLU A 1023 13.95 48.12 17.78
CA GLU A 1023 15.00 48.26 16.77
C GLU A 1023 15.45 46.89 16.26
N TRP A 1024 15.50 45.87 17.12
CA TRP A 1024 15.79 44.51 16.67
C TRP A 1024 14.74 43.95 15.71
N ASN A 1025 13.45 44.19 15.95
CA ASN A 1025 12.40 43.80 15.00
C ASN A 1025 12.56 44.50 13.64
N ARG A 1026 12.89 45.81 13.64
CA ARG A 1026 13.20 46.54 12.39
C ARG A 1026 14.40 45.95 11.67
N VAL A 1027 15.46 45.59 12.39
CA VAL A 1027 16.66 44.93 11.84
C VAL A 1027 16.27 43.59 11.19
N ILE A 1028 15.37 42.81 11.80
CA ILE A 1028 14.89 41.54 11.22
C ILE A 1028 14.08 41.78 9.94
N ASP A 1029 13.15 42.74 9.94
CA ASP A 1029 12.33 43.05 8.76
C ASP A 1029 13.20 43.53 7.58
N GLU A 1030 14.20 44.36 7.87
CA GLU A 1030 15.16 44.86 6.86
C GLU A 1030 16.07 43.74 6.34
N LEU A 1031 16.52 42.84 7.22
CA LEU A 1031 17.30 41.66 6.84
C LEU A 1031 16.50 40.73 5.93
N MET A 1032 15.22 40.48 6.26
CA MET A 1032 14.31 39.65 5.45
C MET A 1032 14.11 40.23 4.06
N ALA A 1033 13.80 41.53 3.97
CA ALA A 1033 13.61 42.21 2.69
C ALA A 1033 14.87 42.14 1.80
N LYS A 1034 16.06 42.26 2.40
CA LYS A 1034 17.34 42.18 1.69
C LYS A 1034 17.77 40.75 1.32
N MET A 1035 17.27 39.74 2.02
CA MET A 1035 17.58 38.33 1.74
C MET A 1035 16.81 37.76 0.54
N ASP A 1036 15.79 38.45 0.00
CA ASP A 1036 14.77 37.91 -0.93
C ASP A 1036 14.06 36.67 -0.32
N VAL A 1037 13.39 36.84 0.82
CA VAL A 1037 12.61 35.78 1.50
C VAL A 1037 11.21 36.24 1.84
#